data_AF-A5D9W0-F1
#
_entry.id   AF-A5D9W0-F1
#
_cell.length_a   1.000
_cell.length_b   1.000
_cell.length_c   1.000
_cell.angle_alpha   90.00
_cell.angle_beta   90.00
_cell.angle_gamma   90.00
#
_symmetry.space_group_name_H-M   'P 1'
#
loop_
_entity.id
_entity.type
_entity.pdbx_description
1 polymer ?
#
loop_
_entity_poly.entity_id
_entity_poly.type
_entity_poly.pdbx_seq_one_letter_code
_entity_poly.pdbx_strand_id
1 'polypeptide(L)'
;MADTMDLHKLVKNSVRRSLPPKSFLYLFEQLDRRQSISGKELHEYLMKFTNKRAYDNAVQQYILVVASSSSSRMEQFWVNLVELEQEDQKKHFRGLYDMIILKKPQPVVPELVSDIINVHFPKYFEQLVAKNATGNADLISLASTLWATLLDAYSSLVQSDKLKSFVIYIMAHKRFLREDVMEYLLYKSRPVLSASNVELPNDNLNSKDLPLDSNASNSLVRQLSGPITNMKKNTRLFEIKKYFWLLSSMKNWTFNQDNFLKDYEKFCMSKSQSHIVKKSYSLVYDITLSMFNGFAVSLISDEPPYVLFNWNNFIITRLPHILASVKFLASTSDSSDSSQETLEDAILNAFNALNESTVKAITALDSKTFSYTDLRQAFIKSCVYSGILAVPSFHRFFPMEARTTQQMLSHEMHSFGNIESVQKGLEKTLLNISCEFTSLEESGLYEYIQSIPKLLKYSKSKQIEFTNVLSTIFSQLIENNDDEKLYRLLLTLMNNIEAMELFAFNASRGPLDVIEKLIVFLDSSEWGSDDDNFQESYTHFGVILLGIISMINIFALDFSQVSVKTSFTSDYINNFFYRLCDNLSNRASTTTEEETTIVQNYNSLCADWINALFDDTNDGLPDDLIRAVHVKQIYKLIPIVFQQAVTATISKTINFKILTKWH
;
A
#
# COMPACT_ATOMS: atom_id res chain seq x y z
N MET A 1 8.19 -24.38 -56.72
CA MET A 1 7.83 -22.95 -56.69
C MET A 1 7.86 -22.50 -55.24
N ALA A 2 8.78 -21.62 -54.88
CA ALA A 2 8.96 -21.18 -53.49
C ALA A 2 7.77 -20.31 -53.06
N ASP A 3 7.08 -20.69 -51.98
CA ASP A 3 5.90 -20.00 -51.46
C ASP A 3 6.31 -18.59 -50.99
N THR A 4 5.95 -17.55 -51.76
CA THR A 4 6.31 -16.17 -51.47
C THR A 4 5.61 -15.72 -50.19
N MET A 5 6.40 -15.36 -49.18
CA MET A 5 5.92 -14.90 -47.88
C MET A 5 5.33 -13.49 -48.01
N ASP A 6 4.01 -13.38 -47.86
CA ASP A 6 3.24 -12.12 -47.92
C ASP A 6 3.08 -11.49 -46.52
N LEU A 7 2.87 -10.17 -46.42
CA LEU A 7 2.74 -9.42 -45.16
C LEU A 7 1.63 -9.98 -44.28
N HIS A 8 0.49 -10.36 -44.88
CA HIS A 8 -0.61 -10.99 -44.15
C HIS A 8 -0.21 -12.35 -43.54
N LYS A 9 0.55 -13.18 -44.28
CA LYS A 9 1.09 -14.45 -43.77
C LYS A 9 2.12 -14.21 -42.66
N LEU A 10 2.96 -13.18 -42.78
CA LEU A 10 3.95 -12.80 -41.78
C LEU A 10 3.30 -12.39 -40.45
N VAL A 11 2.30 -11.50 -40.48
CA VAL A 11 1.58 -11.05 -39.28
C VAL A 11 0.86 -12.21 -38.59
N LYS A 12 0.10 -13.01 -39.35
CA LYS A 12 -0.65 -14.16 -38.81
C LYS A 12 0.26 -15.20 -38.16
N ASN A 13 1.39 -15.53 -38.80
CA ASN A 13 2.35 -16.48 -38.24
C ASN A 13 3.10 -15.92 -37.02
N SER A 14 3.38 -14.62 -37.01
CA SER A 14 4.07 -13.96 -35.90
C SER A 14 3.22 -13.91 -34.64
N VAL A 15 1.93 -13.59 -34.78
CA VAL A 15 1.00 -13.62 -33.64
C VAL A 15 0.77 -15.05 -33.15
N ARG A 16 0.62 -16.04 -34.05
CA ARG A 16 0.44 -17.45 -33.66
C ARG A 16 1.64 -18.01 -32.89
N ARG A 17 2.84 -17.51 -33.18
CA ARG A 17 4.10 -17.93 -32.51
C ARG A 17 4.51 -17.00 -31.38
N SER A 18 3.71 -15.99 -31.03
CA SER A 18 4.01 -15.00 -30.00
C SER A 18 5.41 -14.37 -30.15
N LEU A 19 5.78 -13.99 -31.38
CA LEU A 19 7.11 -13.43 -31.65
C LEU A 19 7.30 -12.08 -30.91
N PRO A 20 8.48 -11.83 -30.33
CA PRO A 20 8.77 -10.53 -29.72
C PRO A 20 8.83 -9.42 -30.80
N PRO A 21 8.40 -8.19 -30.50
CA PRO A 21 8.31 -7.11 -31.50
C PRO A 21 9.62 -6.77 -32.24
N LYS A 22 10.78 -6.96 -31.60
CA LYS A 22 12.11 -6.79 -32.26
C LYS A 22 12.35 -7.81 -33.36
N SER A 23 12.00 -9.07 -33.10
CA SER A 23 12.14 -10.14 -34.09
C SER A 23 11.16 -9.95 -35.24
N PHE A 24 9.97 -9.43 -34.96
CA PHE A 24 9.03 -9.03 -36.00
C PHE A 24 9.59 -7.90 -36.89
N LEU A 25 10.16 -6.85 -36.29
CA LEU A 25 10.77 -5.74 -37.05
C LEU A 25 11.88 -6.23 -37.99
N TYR A 26 12.74 -7.13 -37.52
CA TYR A 26 13.81 -7.70 -38.35
C TYR A 26 13.26 -8.49 -39.54
N LEU A 27 12.23 -9.31 -39.32
CA LEU A 27 11.57 -10.06 -40.40
C LEU A 27 10.82 -9.14 -41.36
N PHE A 28 10.22 -8.07 -40.85
CA PHE A 28 9.54 -7.04 -41.63
C PHE A 28 10.52 -6.28 -42.53
N GLU A 29 11.67 -5.86 -42.01
CA GLU A 29 12.71 -5.19 -42.81
C GLU A 29 13.33 -6.12 -43.86
N GLN A 30 13.48 -7.41 -43.57
CA GLN A 30 13.91 -8.40 -44.57
C GLN A 30 12.89 -8.58 -45.69
N LEU A 31 11.59 -8.51 -45.38
CA LEU A 31 10.51 -8.58 -46.36
C LEU A 31 10.45 -7.30 -47.19
N ASP A 32 10.54 -6.12 -46.57
CA ASP A 32 10.52 -4.82 -47.24
C ASP A 32 11.71 -4.63 -48.22
N ARG A 33 12.88 -5.18 -47.88
CA ARG A 33 14.04 -5.21 -48.80
C ARG A 33 13.83 -6.11 -50.02
N ARG A 34 12.91 -7.08 -49.94
CA ARG A 34 12.64 -8.05 -51.02
C ARG A 34 11.40 -7.66 -51.84
N GLN A 35 10.42 -7.01 -51.22
CA GLN A 35 9.18 -6.53 -51.82
C GLN A 35 8.84 -5.20 -51.15
N SER A 36 8.84 -4.09 -51.89
CA SER A 36 8.49 -2.78 -51.34
C SER A 36 7.03 -2.80 -50.88
N ILE A 37 6.80 -2.73 -49.57
CA ILE A 37 5.44 -2.81 -49.01
C ILE A 37 4.74 -1.48 -49.25
N SER A 38 3.55 -1.52 -49.86
CA SER A 38 2.77 -0.32 -50.14
C SER A 38 2.02 0.19 -48.92
N GLY A 39 1.74 1.50 -48.84
CA GLY A 39 0.97 2.10 -47.74
C GLY A 39 -0.44 1.51 -47.58
N LYS A 40 -1.02 0.95 -48.65
CA LYS A 40 -2.32 0.28 -48.63
C LYS A 40 -2.27 -1.09 -47.95
N GLU A 41 -1.19 -1.84 -48.14
CA GLU A 41 -1.00 -3.14 -47.47
C GLU A 41 -0.77 -2.97 -45.96
N LEU A 42 -0.11 -1.88 -45.54
CA LEU A 42 0.01 -1.50 -44.13
C LEU A 42 -1.36 -1.18 -43.51
N HIS A 43 -2.19 -0.41 -44.24
CA HIS A 43 -3.53 -0.05 -43.80
C HIS A 43 -4.44 -1.28 -43.63
N GLU A 44 -4.44 -2.21 -44.58
CA GLU A 44 -5.34 -3.36 -44.57
C GLU A 44 -4.95 -4.45 -43.54
N TYR A 45 -3.65 -4.72 -43.35
CA TYR A 45 -3.22 -5.90 -42.59
C TYR A 45 -2.61 -5.62 -41.20
N LEU A 46 -2.21 -4.38 -40.91
CA LEU A 46 -1.60 -4.01 -39.63
C LEU A 46 -2.39 -2.95 -38.85
N MET A 47 -3.31 -2.22 -39.49
CA MET A 47 -4.02 -1.12 -38.84
C MET A 47 -5.49 -1.42 -38.51
N LYS A 48 -6.17 -2.31 -39.24
CA LYS A 48 -7.55 -2.73 -38.96
C LYS A 48 -7.60 -3.85 -37.92
N PHE A 49 -8.46 -3.71 -36.92
CA PHE A 49 -8.59 -4.70 -35.85
C PHE A 49 -9.73 -5.69 -36.12
N THR A 50 -9.53 -6.95 -35.72
CA THR A 50 -10.48 -8.06 -36.02
C THR A 50 -11.37 -8.42 -34.81
N ASN A 51 -11.36 -7.58 -33.77
CA ASN A 51 -12.09 -7.74 -32.49
C ASN A 51 -11.67 -8.94 -31.63
N LYS A 52 -10.49 -9.52 -31.88
CA LYS A 52 -9.88 -10.55 -31.02
C LYS A 52 -8.81 -9.89 -30.15
N ARG A 53 -9.14 -9.58 -28.89
CA ARG A 53 -8.29 -8.78 -27.96
C ARG A 53 -6.80 -9.17 -27.95
N ALA A 54 -6.48 -10.45 -27.84
CA ALA A 54 -5.08 -10.90 -27.77
C ALA A 54 -4.33 -10.76 -29.12
N TYR A 55 -5.04 -10.97 -30.23
CA TYR A 55 -4.49 -10.80 -31.58
C TYR A 55 -4.27 -9.33 -31.90
N ASP A 56 -5.28 -8.50 -31.62
CA ASP A 56 -5.27 -7.06 -31.87
C ASP A 56 -4.16 -6.35 -31.06
N ASN A 57 -3.95 -6.73 -29.80
CA ASN A 57 -2.85 -6.17 -28.98
C ASN A 57 -1.46 -6.50 -29.53
N ALA A 58 -1.25 -7.72 -30.04
CA ALA A 58 0.04 -8.11 -30.63
C ALA A 58 0.29 -7.37 -31.96
N VAL A 59 -0.73 -7.27 -32.82
CA VAL A 59 -0.67 -6.52 -34.08
C VAL A 59 -0.39 -5.03 -33.81
N GLN A 60 -1.03 -4.45 -32.80
CA GLN A 60 -0.80 -3.07 -32.37
C GLN A 60 0.66 -2.83 -31.95
N GLN A 61 1.27 -3.74 -31.19
CA GLN A 61 2.68 -3.61 -30.80
C GLN A 61 3.62 -3.71 -32.01
N TYR A 62 3.28 -4.56 -32.99
CA TYR A 62 4.07 -4.71 -34.21
C TYR A 62 4.04 -3.46 -35.09
N ILE A 63 2.86 -2.86 -35.33
CA ILE A 63 2.77 -1.64 -36.15
C ILE A 63 3.46 -0.45 -35.49
N LEU A 64 3.37 -0.31 -34.17
CA LEU A 64 4.03 0.78 -33.43
C LEU A 64 5.56 0.65 -33.48
N VAL A 65 6.09 -0.57 -33.36
CA VAL A 65 7.55 -0.80 -33.50
C VAL A 65 8.01 -0.55 -34.94
N VAL A 66 7.23 -0.95 -35.94
CA VAL A 66 7.53 -0.64 -37.36
C VAL A 66 7.46 0.87 -37.62
N ALA A 67 6.45 1.58 -37.11
CA ALA A 67 6.35 3.04 -37.24
C ALA A 67 7.54 3.74 -36.57
N SER A 68 8.00 3.23 -35.42
CA SER A 68 9.13 3.81 -34.69
C SER A 68 10.51 3.59 -35.34
N SER A 69 10.59 2.77 -36.39
CA SER A 69 11.86 2.42 -37.05
C SER A 69 12.44 3.53 -37.92
N SER A 70 11.62 4.42 -38.49
CA SER A 70 12.09 5.56 -39.29
C SER A 70 11.06 6.69 -39.36
N SER A 71 11.54 7.93 -39.55
CA SER A 71 10.67 9.12 -39.68
C SER A 71 9.70 9.01 -40.87
N SER A 72 10.14 8.45 -42.00
CA SER A 72 9.27 8.21 -43.17
C SER A 72 8.16 7.19 -42.89
N ARG A 73 8.42 6.14 -42.11
CA ARG A 73 7.40 5.15 -41.72
C ARG A 73 6.43 5.70 -40.68
N MET A 74 6.91 6.57 -39.79
CA MET A 74 6.06 7.32 -38.88
C MET A 74 5.10 8.23 -39.66
N GLU A 75 5.58 8.92 -40.70
CA GLU A 75 4.72 9.74 -41.56
C GLU A 75 3.63 8.91 -42.24
N GLN A 76 3.99 7.76 -42.83
CA GLN A 76 3.02 6.83 -43.42
C GLN A 76 2.00 6.31 -42.39
N PHE A 77 2.44 6.07 -41.15
CA PHE A 77 1.55 5.66 -40.06
C PHE A 77 0.48 6.72 -39.79
N TRP A 78 0.87 7.99 -39.65
CA TRP A 78 -0.07 9.07 -39.37
C TRP A 78 -1.02 9.38 -40.53
N VAL A 79 -0.54 9.30 -41.79
CA VAL A 79 -1.39 9.45 -42.98
C VAL A 79 -2.46 8.36 -43.03
N ASN A 80 -2.08 7.11 -42.82
CA ASN A 80 -3.00 5.97 -42.85
C ASN A 80 -3.95 5.95 -41.63
N LEU A 81 -3.54 6.51 -40.49
CA LEU A 81 -4.37 6.59 -39.27
C LEU A 81 -5.62 7.46 -39.48
N VAL A 82 -5.53 8.53 -40.27
CA VAL A 82 -6.67 9.42 -40.59
C VAL A 82 -7.75 8.71 -41.40
N GLU A 83 -7.36 7.71 -42.19
CA GLU A 83 -8.26 6.95 -43.07
C GLU A 83 -9.02 5.81 -42.35
N LEU A 84 -8.60 5.41 -41.13
CA LEU A 84 -9.23 4.32 -40.37
C LEU A 84 -10.59 4.69 -39.76
N GLU A 85 -11.35 3.68 -39.35
CA GLU A 85 -12.55 3.86 -38.54
C GLU A 85 -12.23 4.37 -37.12
N GLN A 86 -13.16 5.10 -36.52
CA GLN A 86 -12.94 5.82 -35.26
C GLN A 86 -12.53 4.92 -34.08
N GLU A 87 -13.09 3.71 -33.98
CA GLU A 87 -12.76 2.76 -32.91
C GLU A 87 -11.34 2.20 -33.03
N ASP A 88 -10.85 2.04 -34.26
CA ASP A 88 -9.48 1.59 -34.52
C ASP A 88 -8.47 2.71 -34.23
N GLN A 89 -8.81 3.96 -34.56
CA GLN A 89 -8.02 5.13 -34.17
C GLN A 89 -7.88 5.26 -32.64
N LYS A 90 -8.98 5.07 -31.89
CA LYS A 90 -8.95 5.08 -30.41
C LYS A 90 -8.02 4.02 -29.83
N LYS A 91 -8.03 2.81 -30.40
CA LYS A 91 -7.14 1.72 -29.97
C LYS A 91 -5.69 2.12 -30.21
N HIS A 92 -5.33 2.57 -31.42
CA HIS A 92 -3.97 3.04 -31.74
C HIS A 92 -3.50 4.18 -30.83
N PHE A 93 -4.37 5.11 -30.45
CA PHE A 93 -4.05 6.15 -29.47
C PHE A 93 -3.67 5.61 -28.09
N ARG A 94 -4.33 4.56 -27.61
CA ARG A 94 -3.94 3.90 -26.35
C ARG A 94 -2.57 3.23 -26.46
N GLY A 95 -2.27 2.60 -27.60
CA GLY A 95 -0.94 2.02 -27.82
C GLY A 95 0.17 3.06 -27.94
N LEU A 96 -0.11 4.21 -28.55
CA LEU A 96 0.82 5.35 -28.58
C LEU A 96 1.09 5.88 -27.17
N TYR A 97 0.06 5.96 -26.33
CA TYR A 97 0.22 6.30 -24.91
C TYR A 97 1.15 5.31 -24.19
N ASP A 98 0.90 4.00 -24.35
CA ASP A 98 1.72 2.95 -23.74
C ASP A 98 3.18 2.95 -24.25
N MET A 99 3.37 3.22 -25.53
CA MET A 99 4.70 3.31 -26.15
C MET A 99 5.49 4.52 -25.67
N ILE A 100 4.87 5.71 -25.67
CA ILE A 100 5.60 6.96 -25.43
C ILE A 100 5.73 7.24 -23.93
N ILE A 101 4.68 6.98 -23.13
CA ILE A 101 4.65 7.31 -21.70
C ILE A 101 5.11 6.13 -20.85
N LEU A 102 4.57 4.93 -21.08
CA LEU A 102 4.93 3.73 -20.32
C LEU A 102 6.21 3.05 -20.84
N LYS A 103 6.80 3.54 -21.94
CA LYS A 103 8.02 3.02 -22.60
C LYS A 103 7.93 1.53 -22.94
N LYS A 104 6.74 1.03 -23.26
CA LYS A 104 6.47 -0.37 -23.59
C LYS A 104 5.98 -0.51 -25.03
N PRO A 105 6.50 -1.44 -25.84
CA PRO A 105 7.48 -2.48 -25.51
C PRO A 105 8.95 -2.01 -25.57
N GLN A 106 9.23 -0.81 -26.08
CA GLN A 106 10.59 -0.26 -26.20
C GLN A 106 10.63 1.26 -26.02
N PRO A 107 11.76 1.81 -25.52
CA PRO A 107 11.97 3.25 -25.46
C PRO A 107 12.14 3.84 -26.86
N VAL A 108 11.39 4.89 -27.17
CA VAL A 108 11.48 5.64 -28.43
C VAL A 108 12.59 6.69 -28.32
N VAL A 109 13.33 6.90 -29.41
CA VAL A 109 14.39 7.92 -29.49
C VAL A 109 13.79 9.32 -29.31
N PRO A 110 14.37 10.20 -28.46
CA PRO A 110 13.84 11.54 -28.19
C PRO A 110 13.62 12.42 -29.43
N GLU A 111 14.44 12.26 -30.46
CA GLU A 111 14.33 12.97 -31.75
C GLU A 111 13.01 12.62 -32.47
N LEU A 112 12.65 11.33 -32.50
CA LEU A 112 11.40 10.88 -33.10
C LEU A 112 10.17 11.35 -32.29
N VAL A 113 10.30 11.42 -30.97
CA VAL A 113 9.25 11.97 -30.09
C VAL A 113 9.05 13.47 -30.36
N SER A 114 10.14 14.21 -30.60
CA SER A 114 10.08 15.61 -31.03
C SER A 114 9.35 15.78 -32.37
N ASP A 115 9.64 14.93 -33.36
CA ASP A 115 8.97 14.96 -34.67
C ASP A 115 7.48 14.63 -34.56
N ILE A 116 7.12 13.65 -33.71
CA ILE A 116 5.72 13.32 -33.44
C ILE A 116 4.99 14.51 -32.83
N ILE A 117 5.55 15.16 -31.80
CA ILE A 117 4.91 16.26 -31.08
C ILE A 117 4.83 17.53 -31.94
N ASN A 118 5.88 17.85 -32.70
CA ASN A 118 6.00 19.13 -33.39
C ASN A 118 5.49 19.11 -34.85
N VAL A 119 5.38 17.94 -35.50
CA VAL A 119 5.06 17.84 -36.93
C VAL A 119 3.87 16.91 -37.20
N HIS A 120 3.94 15.65 -36.79
CA HIS A 120 2.94 14.66 -37.21
C HIS A 120 1.61 14.79 -36.46
N PHE A 121 1.66 14.99 -35.13
CA PHE A 121 0.46 15.12 -34.32
C PHE A 121 -0.37 16.37 -34.66
N PRO A 122 0.23 17.58 -34.84
CA PRO A 122 -0.52 18.75 -35.26
C PRO A 122 -1.21 18.58 -36.62
N LYS A 123 -0.49 18.05 -37.63
CA LYS A 123 -1.07 17.79 -38.97
C LYS A 123 -2.22 16.79 -38.92
N TYR A 124 -2.08 15.73 -38.13
CA TYR A 124 -3.16 14.76 -37.93
C TYR A 124 -4.38 15.42 -37.27
N PHE A 125 -4.17 16.26 -36.25
CA PHE A 125 -5.26 16.93 -35.53
C PHE A 125 -6.00 17.93 -36.42
N GLU A 126 -5.30 18.70 -37.25
CA GLU A 126 -5.90 19.58 -38.26
C GLU A 126 -6.78 18.81 -39.25
N GLN A 127 -6.28 17.68 -39.77
CA GLN A 127 -7.04 16.81 -40.67
C GLN A 127 -8.24 16.14 -39.99
N LEU A 128 -8.10 15.77 -38.71
CA LEU A 128 -9.18 15.21 -37.90
C LEU A 128 -10.31 16.23 -37.71
N VAL A 129 -9.96 17.48 -37.39
CA VAL A 129 -10.92 18.58 -37.22
C VAL A 129 -11.61 18.91 -38.55
N ALA A 130 -10.86 18.93 -39.66
CA ALA A 130 -11.42 19.14 -41.00
C ALA A 130 -12.40 18.02 -41.42
N LYS A 131 -12.08 16.76 -41.12
CA LYS A 131 -12.89 15.58 -41.49
C LYS A 131 -14.14 15.40 -40.59
N ASN A 132 -14.08 15.85 -39.33
CA ASN A 132 -15.16 15.70 -38.34
C ASN A 132 -16.03 16.96 -38.15
N ALA A 133 -16.14 17.82 -39.17
CA ALA A 133 -16.85 19.10 -39.10
C ALA A 133 -18.32 19.03 -38.61
N THR A 134 -18.94 17.85 -38.57
CA THR A 134 -20.36 17.66 -38.18
C THR A 134 -20.64 16.65 -37.06
N GLY A 135 -19.63 16.10 -36.36
CA GLY A 135 -19.92 15.33 -35.15
C GLY A 135 -18.87 14.30 -34.74
N ASN A 136 -18.13 14.60 -33.66
CA ASN A 136 -17.87 13.71 -32.52
C ASN A 136 -16.76 14.28 -31.63
N ALA A 137 -17.14 14.76 -30.44
CA ALA A 137 -16.24 15.37 -29.45
C ALA A 137 -15.26 14.36 -28.82
N ASP A 138 -15.58 13.06 -28.79
CA ASP A 138 -14.83 12.07 -28.01
C ASP A 138 -13.44 11.78 -28.55
N LEU A 139 -13.27 11.59 -29.86
CA LEU A 139 -11.96 11.31 -30.46
C LEU A 139 -11.03 12.53 -30.39
N ILE A 140 -11.59 13.73 -30.61
CA ILE A 140 -10.89 15.00 -30.45
C ILE A 140 -10.46 15.18 -28.98
N SER A 141 -11.33 14.87 -28.02
CA SER A 141 -11.00 14.93 -26.59
C SER A 141 -9.91 13.93 -26.17
N LEU A 142 -9.90 12.73 -26.76
CA LEU A 142 -8.88 11.71 -26.51
C LEU A 142 -7.52 12.16 -27.07
N ALA A 143 -7.51 12.68 -28.30
CA ALA A 143 -6.31 13.22 -28.92
C ALA A 143 -5.76 14.41 -28.10
N SER A 144 -6.63 15.34 -27.67
CA SER A 144 -6.22 16.47 -26.84
C SER A 144 -5.67 16.05 -25.48
N THR A 145 -6.26 15.02 -24.84
CA THR A 145 -5.73 14.44 -23.60
C THR A 145 -4.36 13.82 -23.80
N LEU A 146 -4.18 13.03 -24.87
CA LEU A 146 -2.90 12.43 -25.23
C LEU A 146 -1.83 13.52 -25.42
N TRP A 147 -2.16 14.56 -26.17
CA TRP A 147 -1.25 15.67 -26.41
C TRP A 147 -0.86 16.40 -25.12
N ALA A 148 -1.83 16.70 -24.25
CA ALA A 148 -1.56 17.30 -22.94
C ALA A 148 -0.66 16.42 -22.06
N THR A 149 -0.83 15.09 -22.10
CA THR A 149 0.08 14.15 -21.40
C THR A 149 1.48 14.09 -22.03
N LEU A 150 1.59 14.19 -23.36
CA LEU A 150 2.88 14.22 -24.06
C LEU A 150 3.66 15.50 -23.72
N LEU A 151 2.98 16.64 -23.61
CA LEU A 151 3.57 17.90 -23.17
C LEU A 151 4.13 17.83 -21.75
N ASP A 152 3.41 17.19 -20.83
CA ASP A 152 3.85 17.01 -19.45
C ASP A 152 5.12 16.15 -19.38
N ALA A 153 5.16 15.07 -20.17
CA ALA A 153 6.27 14.12 -20.19
C ALA A 153 7.52 14.64 -20.92
N TYR A 154 7.36 15.49 -21.94
CA TYR A 154 8.44 15.92 -22.84
C TYR A 154 8.51 17.45 -23.05
N SER A 155 8.20 18.22 -22.01
CA SER A 155 8.15 19.69 -22.05
C SER A 155 9.40 20.38 -22.60
N SER A 156 10.59 19.78 -22.48
CA SER A 156 11.86 20.30 -22.98
C SER A 156 12.09 20.15 -24.49
N LEU A 157 11.34 19.26 -25.16
CA LEU A 157 11.50 18.95 -26.60
C LEU A 157 10.54 19.76 -27.50
N VAL A 158 9.72 20.62 -26.92
CA VAL A 158 8.64 21.31 -27.62
C VAL A 158 9.09 22.67 -28.13
N GLN A 159 8.87 22.95 -29.41
CA GLN A 159 9.13 24.28 -29.98
C GLN A 159 8.02 25.25 -29.54
N SER A 160 8.38 26.29 -28.79
CA SER A 160 7.44 27.22 -28.15
C SER A 160 6.48 27.92 -29.12
N ASP A 161 6.93 28.28 -30.33
CA ASP A 161 6.09 29.02 -31.28
C ASP A 161 5.06 28.13 -32.01
N LYS A 162 5.42 26.88 -32.34
CA LYS A 162 4.48 25.90 -32.91
C LYS A 162 3.48 25.39 -31.87
N LEU A 163 3.89 25.32 -30.60
CA LEU A 163 2.97 25.01 -29.50
C LEU A 163 1.92 26.10 -29.34
N LYS A 164 2.31 27.39 -29.40
CA LYS A 164 1.35 28.49 -29.31
C LYS A 164 0.33 28.45 -30.43
N SER A 165 0.76 28.29 -31.69
CA SER A 165 -0.17 28.23 -32.82
C SER A 165 -1.12 27.04 -32.70
N PHE A 166 -0.63 25.88 -32.26
CA PHE A 166 -1.45 24.69 -32.08
C PHE A 166 -2.45 24.81 -30.91
N VAL A 167 -2.03 25.39 -29.77
CA VAL A 167 -2.91 25.66 -28.63
C VAL A 167 -4.03 26.63 -29.03
N ILE A 168 -3.69 27.70 -29.77
CA ILE A 168 -4.67 28.64 -30.33
C ILE A 168 -5.63 27.90 -31.29
N TYR A 169 -5.11 27.02 -32.14
CA TYR A 169 -5.91 26.23 -33.07
C TYR A 169 -6.89 25.29 -32.34
N ILE A 170 -6.46 24.60 -31.29
CA ILE A 170 -7.33 23.73 -30.46
C ILE A 170 -8.46 24.54 -29.81
N MET A 171 -8.16 25.74 -29.30
CA MET A 171 -9.18 26.58 -28.65
C MET A 171 -10.13 27.29 -29.60
N ALA A 172 -9.69 27.61 -30.82
CA ALA A 172 -10.61 28.01 -31.89
C ALA A 172 -11.68 26.93 -32.14
N HIS A 173 -11.38 25.67 -31.78
CA HIS A 173 -12.25 24.51 -31.93
C HIS A 173 -12.82 23.98 -30.60
N LYS A 174 -12.89 24.82 -29.56
CA LYS A 174 -13.39 24.46 -28.20
C LYS A 174 -14.74 23.74 -28.16
N ARG A 175 -15.59 23.95 -29.17
CA ARG A 175 -16.92 23.29 -29.30
C ARG A 175 -16.84 21.76 -29.34
N PHE A 176 -15.68 21.20 -29.65
CA PHE A 176 -15.46 19.76 -29.73
C PHE A 176 -14.75 19.18 -28.49
N LEU A 177 -14.46 20.01 -27.49
CA LEU A 177 -13.76 19.59 -26.26
C LEU A 177 -14.72 19.59 -25.08
N ARG A 178 -14.57 18.60 -24.21
CA ARG A 178 -15.17 18.64 -22.89
C ARG A 178 -14.44 19.67 -22.02
N GLU A 179 -15.16 20.34 -21.12
CA GLU A 179 -14.60 21.41 -20.29
C GLU A 179 -13.41 20.93 -19.42
N ASP A 180 -13.49 19.70 -18.91
CA ASP A 180 -12.44 19.04 -18.12
C ASP A 180 -11.15 18.80 -18.92
N VAL A 181 -11.26 18.40 -20.19
CA VAL A 181 -10.12 18.19 -21.09
C VAL A 181 -9.48 19.53 -21.48
N MET A 182 -10.30 20.57 -21.67
CA MET A 182 -9.82 21.92 -21.96
C MET A 182 -9.05 22.49 -20.76
N GLU A 183 -9.58 22.36 -19.55
CA GLU A 183 -8.89 22.76 -18.31
C GLU A 183 -7.58 21.98 -18.11
N TYR A 184 -7.57 20.67 -18.40
CA TYR A 184 -6.38 19.84 -18.30
C TYR A 184 -5.29 20.27 -19.29
N LEU A 185 -5.67 20.53 -20.55
CA LEU A 185 -4.75 20.99 -21.58
C LEU A 185 -4.16 22.36 -21.22
N LEU A 186 -4.99 23.28 -20.72
CA LEU A 186 -4.54 24.61 -20.27
C LEU A 186 -3.62 24.53 -19.06
N TYR A 187 -3.91 23.66 -18.09
CA TYR A 187 -3.05 23.46 -16.92
C TYR A 187 -1.67 22.93 -17.33
N LYS A 188 -1.63 21.95 -18.24
CA LYS A 188 -0.39 21.31 -18.69
C LYS A 188 0.40 22.14 -19.70
N SER A 189 -0.22 23.06 -20.43
CA SER A 189 0.47 23.97 -21.34
C SER A 189 1.11 25.18 -20.63
N ARG A 190 0.68 25.54 -19.41
CA ARG A 190 1.23 26.66 -18.61
C ARG A 190 2.76 26.70 -18.46
N PRO A 191 3.48 25.60 -18.13
CA PRO A 191 4.93 25.64 -17.97
C PRO A 191 5.70 25.95 -19.28
N VAL A 192 5.13 25.65 -20.45
CA VAL A 192 5.73 25.98 -21.75
C VAL A 192 5.34 27.40 -22.22
N LEU A 193 4.22 27.92 -21.70
CA LEU A 193 3.66 29.24 -22.03
C LEU A 193 4.17 30.38 -21.12
N SER A 194 5.18 30.15 -20.27
CA SER A 194 5.59 31.13 -19.26
C SER A 194 6.26 32.40 -19.84
N ALA A 195 5.54 33.50 -19.75
CA ALA A 195 5.94 34.88 -19.39
C ALA A 195 6.93 35.71 -20.23
N SER A 196 7.62 35.24 -21.28
CA SER A 196 8.52 36.12 -22.06
C SER A 196 8.19 36.35 -23.54
N ASN A 197 7.35 35.54 -24.20
CA ASN A 197 7.09 35.68 -25.65
C ASN A 197 5.59 35.72 -26.01
N VAL A 198 4.77 36.47 -25.27
CA VAL A 198 3.40 36.82 -25.70
C VAL A 198 3.48 38.14 -26.46
N GLU A 199 4.14 38.15 -27.61
CA GLU A 199 3.82 39.13 -28.65
C GLU A 199 2.71 38.54 -29.51
N LEU A 200 1.63 39.31 -29.63
CA LEU A 200 0.49 39.02 -30.48
C LEU A 200 0.98 38.78 -31.92
N PRO A 201 0.47 37.78 -32.67
CA PRO A 201 0.65 37.79 -34.10
C PRO A 201 -0.08 39.03 -34.62
N ASN A 202 0.67 40.01 -35.14
CA ASN A 202 0.10 41.12 -35.89
C ASN A 202 -0.71 40.55 -37.05
N ASP A 203 -1.93 41.07 -37.20
CA ASP A 203 -2.81 40.89 -38.34
C ASP A 203 -2.00 41.04 -39.64
N ASN A 204 -1.68 39.94 -40.31
CA ASN A 204 -1.34 39.89 -41.73
C ASN A 204 -1.10 38.44 -42.16
N LEU A 205 -2.16 37.67 -42.39
CA LEU A 205 -2.12 36.53 -43.31
C LEU A 205 -3.51 36.36 -43.94
N ASN A 206 -3.62 36.88 -45.15
CA ASN A 206 -4.70 36.57 -46.09
C ASN A 206 -4.79 35.05 -46.29
N SER A 207 -5.83 34.41 -45.75
CA SER A 207 -6.38 33.19 -46.35
C SER A 207 -7.85 33.05 -45.95
N LYS A 208 -8.71 33.04 -46.96
CA LYS A 208 -10.12 32.66 -46.85
C LYS A 208 -10.15 31.20 -46.41
N ASP A 209 -10.67 30.90 -45.23
CA ASP A 209 -11.54 29.76 -44.94
C ASP A 209 -11.96 29.76 -43.45
N LEU A 210 -13.28 29.89 -43.23
CA LEU A 210 -14.04 29.82 -41.96
C LEU A 210 -13.74 30.89 -40.86
N PRO A 211 -14.78 31.45 -40.21
CA PRO A 211 -14.60 32.54 -39.26
C PRO A 211 -14.01 32.02 -37.94
N LEU A 212 -12.74 32.32 -37.68
CA LEU A 212 -12.13 32.17 -36.35
C LEU A 212 -12.75 33.19 -35.38
N ASP A 213 -13.32 32.71 -34.27
CA ASP A 213 -13.77 33.57 -33.16
C ASP A 213 -12.57 34.30 -32.52
N SER A 214 -12.40 35.59 -32.84
CA SER A 214 -11.40 36.49 -32.26
C SER A 214 -11.50 36.66 -30.73
N ASN A 215 -12.54 36.11 -30.11
CA ASN A 215 -12.73 36.07 -28.66
C ASN A 215 -11.98 34.92 -27.95
N ALA A 216 -11.45 33.93 -28.68
CA ALA A 216 -10.75 32.79 -28.08
C ALA A 216 -9.37 33.17 -27.49
N SER A 217 -8.66 34.11 -28.12
CA SER A 217 -7.33 34.59 -27.70
C SER A 217 -7.39 35.49 -26.45
N ASN A 218 -8.39 36.37 -26.35
CA ASN A 218 -8.63 37.19 -25.14
C ASN A 218 -9.19 36.35 -23.98
N SER A 219 -10.07 35.40 -24.32
CA SER A 219 -10.32 34.10 -23.67
C SER A 219 -9.23 33.56 -22.73
N LEU A 220 -8.21 33.12 -23.44
CA LEU A 220 -7.00 32.45 -22.99
C LEU A 220 -6.21 33.25 -21.98
N VAL A 221 -5.94 34.50 -22.29
CA VAL A 221 -5.13 35.36 -21.42
C VAL A 221 -5.83 35.52 -20.07
N ARG A 222 -7.16 35.67 -20.05
CA ARG A 222 -7.96 35.73 -18.80
C ARG A 222 -8.03 34.40 -18.04
N GLN A 223 -8.15 33.26 -18.71
CA GLN A 223 -8.19 31.95 -18.03
C GLN A 223 -6.80 31.44 -17.58
N LEU A 224 -5.73 31.88 -18.25
CA LEU A 224 -4.36 31.62 -17.84
C LEU A 224 -3.93 32.50 -16.66
N SER A 225 -4.49 33.72 -16.54
CA SER A 225 -4.17 34.68 -15.48
C SER A 225 -5.19 34.76 -14.32
N GLY A 226 -6.36 34.13 -14.43
CA GLY A 226 -7.40 34.13 -13.39
C GLY A 226 -7.21 33.03 -12.31
N PRO A 227 -7.57 33.29 -11.04
CA PRO A 227 -7.62 32.26 -9.99
C PRO A 227 -8.79 31.30 -10.23
N ILE A 228 -8.51 30.00 -10.20
CA ILE A 228 -9.40 28.91 -10.63
C ILE A 228 -10.58 28.72 -9.64
N THR A 229 -11.81 28.59 -10.16
CA THR A 229 -13.06 28.26 -9.45
C THR A 229 -13.15 26.83 -8.87
N ASN A 230 -12.07 26.05 -8.88
CA ASN A 230 -12.01 24.64 -8.43
C ASN A 230 -11.51 24.44 -6.98
N MET A 231 -11.45 25.48 -6.14
CA MET A 231 -10.93 25.38 -4.77
C MET A 231 -11.57 24.21 -3.97
N LYS A 232 -12.90 24.02 -4.03
CA LYS A 232 -13.58 22.97 -3.24
C LYS A 232 -13.25 21.53 -3.67
N LYS A 233 -13.12 21.25 -4.98
CA LYS A 233 -12.77 19.90 -5.48
C LYS A 233 -11.30 19.58 -5.20
N ASN A 234 -10.42 20.56 -5.30
CA ASN A 234 -9.02 20.42 -4.94
C ASN A 234 -8.86 20.17 -3.43
N THR A 235 -9.56 20.90 -2.56
CA THR A 235 -9.51 20.68 -1.10
C THR A 235 -9.90 19.25 -0.73
N ARG A 236 -10.99 18.72 -1.29
CA ARG A 236 -11.41 17.33 -1.02
C ARG A 236 -10.37 16.30 -1.49
N LEU A 237 -9.75 16.53 -2.64
CA LEU A 237 -8.70 15.64 -3.15
C LEU A 237 -7.42 15.70 -2.29
N PHE A 238 -7.10 16.87 -1.74
CA PHE A 238 -6.02 17.01 -0.75
C PHE A 238 -6.34 16.28 0.56
N GLU A 239 -7.56 16.39 1.08
CA GLU A 239 -7.99 15.65 2.28
C GLU A 239 -7.89 14.13 2.09
N ILE A 240 -8.33 13.63 0.92
CA ILE A 240 -8.22 12.21 0.56
C ILE A 240 -6.75 11.77 0.50
N LYS A 241 -5.87 12.58 -0.13
CA LYS A 241 -4.43 12.29 -0.17
C LYS A 241 -3.80 12.23 1.22
N LYS A 242 -4.15 13.18 2.10
CA LYS A 242 -3.69 13.19 3.50
C LYS A 242 -4.13 11.93 4.23
N TYR A 243 -5.40 11.55 4.07
CA TYR A 243 -5.93 10.32 4.67
C TYR A 243 -5.16 9.08 4.21
N PHE A 244 -4.97 8.89 2.90
CA PHE A 244 -4.26 7.71 2.40
C PHE A 244 -2.79 7.67 2.82
N TRP A 245 -2.13 8.83 2.92
CA TRP A 245 -0.77 8.90 3.43
C TRP A 245 -0.69 8.49 4.91
N LEU A 246 -1.59 9.02 5.74
CA LEU A 246 -1.67 8.64 7.16
C LEU A 246 -2.06 7.17 7.33
N LEU A 247 -3.03 6.67 6.56
CA LEU A 247 -3.45 5.28 6.58
C LEU A 247 -2.30 4.34 6.19
N SER A 248 -1.55 4.68 5.15
CA SER A 248 -0.34 3.94 4.76
C SER A 248 0.68 3.91 5.88
N SER A 249 0.85 5.02 6.60
CA SER A 249 1.74 5.08 7.77
C SER A 249 1.25 4.20 8.91
N MET A 250 -0.04 4.16 9.20
CA MET A 250 -0.61 3.30 10.25
C MET A 250 -0.58 1.82 9.87
N LYS A 251 -0.70 1.48 8.58
CA LYS A 251 -0.61 0.09 8.09
C LYS A 251 0.81 -0.48 8.13
N ASN A 252 1.81 0.36 7.88
CA ASN A 252 3.20 -0.08 7.67
C ASN A 252 4.17 0.34 8.79
N TRP A 253 3.67 0.83 9.93
CA TRP A 253 4.48 1.30 11.06
C TRP A 253 5.54 2.38 10.73
N THR A 254 5.32 3.18 9.67
CA THR A 254 6.30 4.17 9.19
C THR A 254 6.21 5.52 9.92
N PHE A 255 5.73 5.54 11.16
CA PHE A 255 5.48 6.76 11.92
C PHE A 255 6.62 7.11 12.92
N ASN A 256 7.83 6.61 12.67
CA ASN A 256 9.01 6.90 13.50
C ASN A 256 9.41 8.38 13.48
N GLN A 257 9.88 8.85 14.64
CA GLN A 257 9.51 10.13 15.23
C GLN A 257 10.28 11.36 14.73
N ASP A 258 11.52 11.19 14.24
CA ASP A 258 12.42 12.35 14.08
C ASP A 258 12.07 13.23 12.87
N ASN A 259 11.37 12.66 11.88
CA ASN A 259 10.98 13.37 10.66
C ASN A 259 9.48 13.35 10.37
N PHE A 260 8.63 12.70 11.19
CA PHE A 260 7.19 12.60 10.92
C PHE A 260 6.55 13.97 10.64
N LEU A 261 6.84 14.98 11.45
CA LEU A 261 6.28 16.32 11.26
C LEU A 261 6.81 16.99 9.98
N LYS A 262 8.09 16.78 9.64
CA LYS A 262 8.70 17.33 8.40
C LYS A 262 8.14 16.65 7.15
N ASP A 263 7.94 15.33 7.22
CA ASP A 263 7.36 14.55 6.13
C ASP A 263 5.88 14.89 5.94
N TYR A 264 5.15 15.09 7.04
CA TYR A 264 3.80 15.62 7.02
C TYR A 264 3.75 17.02 6.41
N GLU A 265 4.62 17.95 6.83
CA GLU A 265 4.69 19.29 6.21
C GLU A 265 4.98 19.21 4.71
N LYS A 266 5.93 18.36 4.29
CA LYS A 266 6.35 18.24 2.89
C LYS A 266 5.26 17.64 2.00
N PHE A 267 4.52 16.65 2.52
CA PHE A 267 3.55 15.88 1.74
C PHE A 267 2.13 16.44 1.83
N CYS A 268 1.73 16.90 3.01
CA CYS A 268 0.35 17.29 3.33
C CYS A 268 0.12 18.81 3.24
N MET A 269 1.14 19.65 3.37
CA MET A 269 0.99 21.12 3.32
C MET A 269 1.40 21.69 1.94
N SER A 270 0.55 22.52 1.35
CA SER A 270 0.86 23.24 0.11
C SER A 270 1.88 24.36 0.37
N LYS A 271 2.79 24.59 -0.59
CA LYS A 271 3.82 25.67 -0.56
C LYS A 271 3.24 27.10 -0.43
N SER A 272 1.93 27.27 -0.52
CA SER A 272 1.23 28.56 -0.53
C SER A 272 0.96 29.19 0.84
N GLN A 273 1.30 28.54 1.96
CA GLN A 273 1.03 29.05 3.33
C GLN A 273 2.29 29.57 4.06
N SER A 274 3.10 30.37 3.37
CA SER A 274 4.35 30.93 3.90
C SER A 274 4.14 32.21 4.72
N HIS A 275 3.55 32.09 5.92
CA HIS A 275 3.75 33.07 7.00
C HIS A 275 4.09 32.32 8.29
N ILE A 276 5.29 32.55 8.82
CA ILE A 276 5.94 31.73 9.86
C ILE A 276 5.13 31.67 11.17
N VAL A 277 4.37 32.72 11.51
CA VAL A 277 3.50 32.75 12.71
C VAL A 277 2.19 31.98 12.48
N LYS A 278 1.60 32.09 11.29
CA LYS A 278 0.43 31.27 10.88
C LYS A 278 0.78 29.81 10.59
N LYS A 279 2.07 29.49 10.40
CA LYS A 279 2.54 28.14 10.08
C LYS A 279 2.35 27.19 11.26
N SER A 280 2.77 27.56 12.48
CA SER A 280 2.66 26.70 13.66
C SER A 280 1.20 26.44 14.06
N TYR A 281 0.39 27.49 14.17
CA TYR A 281 -1.04 27.37 14.48
C TYR A 281 -1.78 26.53 13.43
N SER A 282 -1.60 26.85 12.14
CA SER A 282 -2.24 26.11 11.05
C SER A 282 -1.78 24.66 10.98
N LEU A 283 -0.52 24.36 11.33
CA LEU A 283 0.00 22.99 11.36
C LEU A 283 -0.64 22.18 12.48
N VAL A 284 -0.70 22.72 13.71
CA VAL A 284 -1.34 22.05 14.85
C VAL A 284 -2.83 21.82 14.59
N TYR A 285 -3.52 22.83 14.05
CA TYR A 285 -4.92 22.69 13.66
C TYR A 285 -5.11 21.58 12.61
N ASP A 286 -4.34 21.61 11.52
CA ASP A 286 -4.50 20.69 10.40
C ASP A 286 -4.12 19.25 10.75
N ILE A 287 -3.03 19.04 11.48
CA ILE A 287 -2.60 17.70 11.91
C ILE A 287 -3.60 17.10 12.89
N THR A 288 -4.08 17.87 13.86
CA THR A 288 -5.09 17.40 14.82
C THR A 288 -6.38 17.03 14.09
N LEU A 289 -6.88 17.92 13.24
CA LEU A 289 -8.09 17.66 12.46
C LEU A 289 -7.94 16.43 11.56
N SER A 290 -6.82 16.31 10.85
CA SER A 290 -6.55 15.19 9.93
C SER A 290 -6.42 13.86 10.66
N MET A 291 -5.86 13.85 11.88
CA MET A 291 -5.71 12.63 12.67
C MET A 291 -7.07 12.09 13.15
N PHE A 292 -7.93 12.95 13.70
CA PHE A 292 -9.24 12.53 14.19
C PHE A 292 -10.20 12.17 13.06
N ASN A 293 -10.20 12.93 11.95
CA ASN A 293 -10.96 12.55 10.76
C ASN A 293 -10.44 11.25 10.15
N GLY A 294 -9.13 11.05 10.08
CA GLY A 294 -8.54 9.82 9.57
C GLY A 294 -8.88 8.59 10.40
N PHE A 295 -8.86 8.71 11.74
CA PHE A 295 -9.31 7.63 12.62
C PHE A 295 -10.79 7.31 12.41
N ALA A 296 -11.67 8.31 12.39
CA ALA A 296 -13.10 8.08 12.19
C ALA A 296 -13.43 7.45 10.83
N VAL A 297 -12.78 7.91 9.75
CA VAL A 297 -12.94 7.30 8.42
C VAL A 297 -12.47 5.85 8.43
N SER A 298 -11.36 5.56 9.11
CA SER A 298 -10.85 4.18 9.24
C SER A 298 -11.81 3.28 10.04
N LEU A 299 -12.46 3.82 11.07
CA LEU A 299 -13.48 3.11 11.85
C LEU A 299 -14.73 2.83 11.01
N ILE A 300 -15.18 3.82 10.22
CA ILE A 300 -16.35 3.67 9.33
C ILE A 300 -16.05 2.70 8.18
N SER A 301 -14.79 2.64 7.73
CA SER A 301 -14.35 1.79 6.62
C SER A 301 -13.99 0.36 7.05
N ASP A 302 -14.14 0.02 8.33
CA ASP A 302 -13.83 -1.29 8.92
C ASP A 302 -12.39 -1.75 8.61
N GLU A 303 -11.43 -0.84 8.82
CA GLU A 303 -10.00 -1.15 8.71
C GLU A 303 -9.58 -2.18 9.78
N PRO A 304 -8.52 -2.98 9.54
CA PRO A 304 -8.10 -4.04 10.46
C PRO A 304 -7.87 -3.53 11.90
N PRO A 305 -8.16 -4.36 12.92
CA PRO A 305 -8.07 -3.96 14.33
C PRO A 305 -6.72 -3.32 14.72
N TYR A 306 -5.61 -3.89 14.24
CA TYR A 306 -4.27 -3.36 14.51
C TYR A 306 -4.06 -1.94 13.94
N VAL A 307 -4.70 -1.62 12.81
CA VAL A 307 -4.63 -0.29 12.20
C VAL A 307 -5.40 0.71 13.07
N LEU A 308 -6.57 0.32 13.57
CA LEU A 308 -7.37 1.12 14.50
C LEU A 308 -6.63 1.33 15.83
N PHE A 309 -5.97 0.29 16.34
CA PHE A 309 -5.08 0.40 17.50
C PHE A 309 -3.94 1.39 17.22
N ASN A 310 -3.25 1.28 16.09
CA ASN A 310 -2.16 2.18 15.72
C ASN A 310 -2.62 3.64 15.67
N TRP A 311 -3.77 3.92 15.07
CA TRP A 311 -4.37 5.27 15.10
C TRP A 311 -4.63 5.76 16.52
N ASN A 312 -5.32 4.95 17.33
CA ASN A 312 -5.68 5.29 18.70
C ASN A 312 -4.44 5.56 19.55
N ASN A 313 -3.48 4.63 19.55
CA ASN A 313 -2.24 4.75 20.32
C ASN A 313 -1.34 5.89 19.80
N PHE A 314 -1.33 6.17 18.49
CA PHE A 314 -0.62 7.32 17.93
C PHE A 314 -1.22 8.65 18.41
N ILE A 315 -2.55 8.78 18.35
CA ILE A 315 -3.25 9.97 18.85
C ILE A 315 -2.99 10.15 20.34
N ILE A 316 -3.06 9.09 21.14
CA ILE A 316 -2.85 9.19 22.59
C ILE A 316 -1.37 9.45 22.93
N THR A 317 -0.39 8.82 22.29
CA THR A 317 0.99 8.83 22.79
C THR A 317 2.03 9.50 21.89
N ARG A 318 1.77 9.67 20.59
CA ARG A 318 2.75 10.28 19.67
C ARG A 318 2.39 11.71 19.35
N LEU A 319 1.12 11.95 19.04
CA LEU A 319 0.63 13.27 18.69
C LEU A 319 0.94 14.32 19.78
N PRO A 320 0.72 14.09 21.10
CA PRO A 320 1.06 15.08 22.11
C PRO A 320 2.55 15.45 22.07
N HIS A 321 3.45 14.47 22.01
CA HIS A 321 4.89 14.74 21.94
C HIS A 321 5.31 15.46 20.65
N ILE A 322 4.66 15.18 19.53
CA ILE A 322 4.88 15.92 18.28
C ILE A 322 4.44 17.37 18.45
N LEU A 323 3.27 17.61 19.06
CA LEU A 323 2.77 18.97 19.32
C LEU A 323 3.67 19.74 20.29
N ALA A 324 4.25 19.07 21.29
CA ALA A 324 5.23 19.67 22.21
C ALA A 324 6.49 20.21 21.51
N SER A 325 6.86 19.62 20.36
CA SER A 325 8.02 20.06 19.57
C SER A 325 7.76 21.33 18.75
N VAL A 326 6.49 21.72 18.57
CA VAL A 326 6.11 22.90 17.80
C VAL A 326 6.29 24.15 18.66
N LYS A 327 7.27 24.98 18.30
CA LYS A 327 7.50 26.27 18.99
C LYS A 327 6.43 27.28 18.58
N PHE A 328 5.65 27.72 19.55
CA PHE A 328 4.86 28.96 19.45
C PHE A 328 5.77 30.12 19.86
N LEU A 329 5.90 31.14 19.01
CA LEU A 329 6.66 32.33 19.36
C LEU A 329 5.91 33.08 20.46
N ALA A 330 6.56 33.25 21.61
CA ALA A 330 6.11 34.22 22.60
C ALA A 330 6.15 35.59 21.93
N SER A 331 5.01 36.28 21.88
CA SER A 331 4.88 37.60 21.30
C SER A 331 5.94 38.55 21.87
N THR A 332 6.77 39.14 21.01
CA THR A 332 7.41 40.42 21.31
C THR A 332 6.30 41.42 21.67
N SER A 333 6.47 42.10 22.79
CA SER A 333 5.45 42.83 23.57
C SER A 333 4.76 44.03 22.90
N ASP A 334 4.79 44.19 21.58
CA ASP A 334 4.43 45.46 20.91
C ASP A 334 3.36 45.36 19.80
N SER A 335 2.53 44.32 19.76
CA SER A 335 1.40 44.25 18.81
C SER A 335 0.06 44.11 19.53
N SER A 336 -0.77 45.13 19.38
CA SER A 336 -2.12 45.28 19.91
C SER A 336 -3.18 44.41 19.20
N ASP A 337 -2.85 43.15 18.89
CA ASP A 337 -3.82 42.16 18.39
C ASP A 337 -4.22 41.21 19.53
N SER A 338 -5.50 41.24 19.89
CA SER A 338 -6.07 40.58 21.08
C SER A 338 -6.29 39.06 20.97
N SER A 339 -5.93 38.42 19.86
CA SER A 339 -6.03 36.96 19.69
C SER A 339 -4.64 36.32 19.77
N GLN A 340 -4.18 36.04 20.99
CA GLN A 340 -3.00 35.18 21.15
C GLN A 340 -3.36 33.78 20.63
N GLU A 341 -2.84 33.42 19.46
CA GLU A 341 -3.00 32.07 18.88
C GLU A 341 -2.18 31.06 19.69
N THR A 342 -2.82 30.38 20.64
CA THR A 342 -2.16 29.37 21.50
C THR A 342 -2.30 27.94 20.94
N LEU A 343 -1.47 27.02 21.43
CA LEU A 343 -1.61 25.57 21.17
C LEU A 343 -3.00 25.06 21.57
N GLU A 344 -3.49 25.52 22.72
CA GLU A 344 -4.80 25.14 23.25
C GLU A 344 -5.93 25.59 22.32
N ASP A 345 -5.86 26.82 21.80
CA ASP A 345 -6.86 27.35 20.85
C ASP A 345 -6.82 26.65 19.49
N ALA A 346 -5.64 26.21 19.04
CA ALA A 346 -5.50 25.43 17.80
C ALA A 346 -6.19 24.07 17.90
N ILE A 347 -5.98 23.37 19.02
CA ILE A 347 -6.62 22.07 19.29
C ILE A 347 -8.14 22.24 19.44
N LEU A 348 -8.58 23.26 20.17
CA LEU A 348 -10.00 23.51 20.41
C LEU A 348 -10.74 23.85 19.11
N ASN A 349 -10.14 24.68 18.25
CA ASN A 349 -10.72 24.97 16.95
C ASN A 349 -10.71 23.74 16.02
N ALA A 350 -9.70 22.86 16.10
CA ALA A 350 -9.70 21.62 15.35
C ALA A 350 -10.85 20.69 15.79
N PHE A 351 -11.12 20.59 17.10
CA PHE A 351 -12.26 19.82 17.61
C PHE A 351 -13.61 20.39 17.20
N ASN A 352 -13.75 21.71 17.21
CA ASN A 352 -14.98 22.38 16.76
C ASN A 352 -15.22 22.22 15.25
N ALA A 353 -14.16 21.95 14.47
CA ALA A 353 -14.26 21.70 13.03
C ALA A 353 -14.56 20.24 12.67
N LEU A 354 -14.67 19.33 13.63
CA LEU A 354 -15.03 17.94 13.38
C LEU A 354 -16.52 17.83 13.00
N ASN A 355 -16.80 17.04 11.96
CA ASN A 355 -18.16 16.77 11.53
C ASN A 355 -18.92 15.89 12.53
N GLU A 356 -20.24 15.98 12.58
CA GLU A 356 -21.08 15.20 13.50
C GLU A 356 -20.89 13.68 13.34
N SER A 357 -20.69 13.20 12.11
CA SER A 357 -20.38 11.79 11.83
C SER A 357 -19.06 11.35 12.45
N THR A 358 -18.04 12.20 12.38
CA THR A 358 -16.72 11.96 12.99
C THR A 358 -16.86 11.91 14.51
N VAL A 359 -17.58 12.87 15.10
CA VAL A 359 -17.82 12.91 16.55
C VAL A 359 -18.54 11.64 17.01
N LYS A 360 -19.62 11.23 16.33
CA LYS A 360 -20.35 9.99 16.66
C LYS A 360 -19.46 8.75 16.60
N ALA A 361 -18.59 8.67 15.58
CA ALA A 361 -17.66 7.56 15.40
C ALA A 361 -16.63 7.48 16.55
N ILE A 362 -16.05 8.61 16.96
CA ILE A 362 -15.01 8.65 18.00
C ILE A 362 -15.55 8.60 19.44
N THR A 363 -16.85 8.83 19.63
CA THR A 363 -17.54 8.70 20.93
C THR A 363 -18.34 7.40 21.03
N ALA A 364 -18.02 6.39 20.22
CA ALA A 364 -18.75 5.12 20.21
C ALA A 364 -18.67 4.41 21.57
N LEU A 365 -19.77 3.72 21.92
CA LEU A 365 -19.88 2.94 23.15
C LEU A 365 -18.94 1.73 23.06
N ASP A 366 -18.00 1.58 24.00
CA ASP A 366 -17.22 0.36 24.09
C ASP A 366 -18.14 -0.78 24.58
N SER A 367 -18.57 -1.62 23.64
CA SER A 367 -19.49 -2.74 23.89
C SER A 367 -18.99 -3.74 24.94
N LYS A 368 -17.68 -3.76 25.23
CA LYS A 368 -17.09 -4.66 26.23
C LYS A 368 -17.06 -4.06 27.64
N THR A 369 -17.06 -2.74 27.78
CA THR A 369 -16.89 -2.08 29.09
C THR A 369 -18.07 -1.19 29.52
N PHE A 370 -19.09 -1.02 28.67
CA PHE A 370 -20.21 -0.08 28.91
C PHE A 370 -19.73 1.33 29.33
N SER A 371 -18.53 1.72 28.91
CA SER A 371 -17.93 3.02 29.22
C SER A 371 -17.86 3.88 27.95
N TYR A 372 -18.25 5.15 28.07
CA TYR A 372 -18.04 6.14 27.01
C TYR A 372 -16.58 6.57 27.05
N THR A 373 -15.74 6.00 26.19
CA THR A 373 -14.36 6.44 26.02
C THR A 373 -14.24 7.33 24.79
N ASP A 374 -14.51 8.61 24.97
CA ASP A 374 -14.25 9.61 23.93
C ASP A 374 -12.74 9.74 23.69
N LEU A 375 -12.29 9.45 22.46
CA LEU A 375 -10.89 9.56 22.08
C LEU A 375 -10.32 10.97 22.31
N ARG A 376 -11.15 12.01 22.17
CA ARG A 376 -10.74 13.40 22.45
C ARG A 376 -10.39 13.58 23.92
N GLN A 377 -11.16 12.98 24.82
CA GLN A 377 -10.85 13.02 26.25
C GLN A 377 -9.54 12.29 26.54
N ALA A 378 -9.32 11.10 25.98
CA ALA A 378 -8.09 10.35 26.15
C ALA A 378 -6.86 11.13 25.62
N PHE A 379 -7.00 11.82 24.48
CA PHE A 379 -5.98 12.70 23.93
C PHE A 379 -5.66 13.88 24.86
N ILE A 380 -6.68 14.61 25.35
CA ILE A 380 -6.45 15.76 26.25
C ILE A 380 -5.85 15.29 27.57
N LYS A 381 -6.30 14.16 28.15
CA LYS A 381 -5.66 13.55 29.32
C LYS A 381 -4.18 13.29 29.08
N SER A 382 -3.83 12.73 27.92
CA SER A 382 -2.44 12.50 27.55
C SER A 382 -1.62 13.79 27.44
N CYS A 383 -2.18 14.84 26.84
CA CYS A 383 -1.55 16.16 26.79
C CYS A 383 -1.30 16.74 28.20
N VAL A 384 -2.22 16.52 29.14
CA VAL A 384 -2.07 16.94 30.54
C VAL A 384 -1.00 16.13 31.25
N TYR A 385 -1.02 14.79 31.16
CA TYR A 385 -0.02 13.93 31.80
C TYR A 385 1.39 14.14 31.23
N SER A 386 1.50 14.50 29.95
CA SER A 386 2.76 14.85 29.30
C SER A 386 3.26 16.27 29.62
N GLY A 387 2.49 17.04 30.40
CA GLY A 387 2.85 18.43 30.78
C GLY A 387 2.72 19.45 29.65
N ILE A 388 2.03 19.11 28.56
CA ILE A 388 1.85 19.99 27.39
C ILE A 388 0.70 20.98 27.64
N LEU A 389 -0.36 20.50 28.27
CA LEU A 389 -1.50 21.31 28.70
C LEU A 389 -1.57 21.33 30.23
N ALA A 390 -2.04 22.44 30.79
CA ALA A 390 -2.27 22.52 32.21
C ALA A 390 -3.54 21.73 32.60
N VAL A 391 -3.61 21.22 33.84
CA VAL A 391 -4.83 20.52 34.32
C VAL A 391 -6.11 21.34 34.12
N PRO A 392 -6.14 22.68 34.36
CA PRO A 392 -7.32 23.49 34.09
C PRO A 392 -7.78 23.49 32.63
N SER A 393 -6.88 23.25 31.67
CA SER A 393 -7.22 23.18 30.24
C SER A 393 -8.22 22.06 29.96
N PHE A 394 -8.18 20.93 30.68
CA PHE A 394 -9.14 19.85 30.52
C PHE A 394 -10.60 20.35 30.68
N HIS A 395 -10.83 21.24 31.65
CA HIS A 395 -12.15 21.83 31.91
C HIS A 395 -12.60 22.80 30.82
N ARG A 396 -11.67 23.41 30.08
CA ARG A 396 -11.98 24.26 28.92
C ARG A 396 -12.50 23.44 27.74
N PHE A 397 -11.96 22.23 27.54
CA PHE A 397 -12.45 21.31 26.51
C PHE A 397 -13.74 20.59 26.90
N PHE A 398 -13.89 20.23 28.19
CA PHE A 398 -15.03 19.45 28.70
C PHE A 398 -15.67 20.08 29.95
N PRO A 399 -16.41 21.20 29.80
CA PRO A 399 -16.94 21.96 30.93
C PRO A 399 -18.02 21.24 31.74
N MET A 400 -18.73 20.28 31.15
CA MET A 400 -19.82 19.53 31.81
C MET A 400 -19.32 18.47 32.81
N GLU A 401 -18.04 18.11 32.76
CA GLU A 401 -17.43 17.07 33.61
C GLU A 401 -16.57 17.65 34.74
N ALA A 402 -16.61 18.97 34.94
CA ALA A 402 -15.56 19.73 35.63
C ALA A 402 -15.41 19.51 37.15
N ARG A 403 -16.40 18.94 37.85
CA ARG A 403 -16.38 18.85 39.33
C ARG A 403 -15.76 17.57 39.89
N THR A 404 -15.59 16.52 39.08
CA THR A 404 -15.17 15.19 39.57
C THR A 404 -13.74 14.81 39.17
N THR A 405 -13.12 15.56 38.24
CA THR A 405 -11.92 15.11 37.51
C THR A 405 -10.59 15.65 38.04
N GLN A 406 -10.51 16.80 38.71
CA GLN A 406 -9.19 17.40 38.99
C GLN A 406 -8.33 16.56 39.96
N GLN A 407 -8.94 16.07 41.05
CA GLN A 407 -8.27 15.17 42.01
C GLN A 407 -8.02 13.77 41.42
N MET A 408 -8.95 13.26 40.59
CA MET A 408 -8.76 12.00 39.88
C MET A 408 -7.62 12.08 38.86
N LEU A 409 -7.54 13.15 38.07
CA LEU A 409 -6.48 13.38 37.09
C LEU A 409 -5.12 13.52 37.78
N SER A 410 -5.03 14.23 38.91
CA SER A 410 -3.78 14.28 39.67
C SER A 410 -3.38 12.93 40.25
N HIS A 411 -4.34 12.15 40.75
CA HIS A 411 -4.07 10.80 41.27
C HIS A 411 -3.64 9.83 40.16
N GLU A 412 -4.34 9.83 39.02
CA GLU A 412 -3.99 9.08 37.81
C GLU A 412 -2.59 9.46 37.32
N MET A 413 -2.27 10.76 37.27
CA MET A 413 -0.95 11.25 36.87
C MET A 413 0.17 10.74 37.79
N HIS A 414 -0.05 10.72 39.11
CA HIS A 414 0.91 10.12 40.06
C HIS A 414 1.03 8.59 39.89
N SER A 415 -0.09 7.90 39.60
CA SER A 415 -0.08 6.46 39.35
C SER A 415 0.70 6.09 38.09
N PHE A 416 0.52 6.82 36.98
CA PHE A 416 1.26 6.61 35.74
C PHE A 416 2.76 6.99 35.85
N GLY A 417 3.10 7.90 36.78
CA GLY A 417 4.50 8.26 37.07
C GLY A 417 5.26 7.19 37.87
N ASN A 418 4.56 6.37 38.65
CA ASN A 418 5.15 5.39 39.58
C ASN A 418 5.16 3.94 39.06
N ILE A 419 4.94 3.73 37.75
CA ILE A 419 4.96 2.40 37.15
C ILE A 419 6.36 1.78 37.33
N GLU A 420 6.41 0.61 37.99
CA GLU A 420 7.65 -0.17 38.14
C GLU A 420 8.28 -0.45 36.77
N SER A 421 9.61 -0.60 36.70
CA SER A 421 10.27 -0.88 35.42
C SER A 421 9.70 -2.15 34.82
N VAL A 422 9.42 -2.09 33.51
CA VAL A 422 8.84 -3.22 32.76
C VAL A 422 9.76 -4.44 32.85
N GLN A 423 11.07 -4.18 32.86
CA GLN A 423 12.11 -5.19 33.01
C GLN A 423 11.94 -5.98 34.32
N LYS A 424 11.75 -5.30 35.46
CA LYS A 424 11.57 -5.98 36.76
C LYS A 424 10.33 -6.87 36.79
N GLY A 425 9.24 -6.42 36.17
CA GLY A 425 8.02 -7.21 36.06
C GLY A 425 8.22 -8.51 35.28
N LEU A 426 8.91 -8.45 34.13
CA LEU A 426 9.24 -9.63 33.32
C LEU A 426 10.33 -10.51 33.96
N GLU A 427 11.30 -9.92 34.65
CA GLU A 427 12.29 -10.68 35.43
C GLU A 427 11.62 -11.51 36.52
N LYS A 428 10.66 -10.92 37.24
CA LYS A 428 9.92 -11.59 38.32
C LYS A 428 8.97 -12.68 37.80
N THR A 429 8.33 -12.45 36.66
CA THR A 429 7.22 -13.30 36.17
C THR A 429 7.62 -14.29 35.07
N LEU A 430 8.82 -14.16 34.49
CA LEU A 430 9.32 -15.05 33.44
C LEU A 430 10.76 -15.49 33.66
N LEU A 431 11.70 -14.54 33.78
CA LEU A 431 13.14 -14.89 33.69
C LEU A 431 13.66 -15.63 34.91
N ASN A 432 13.30 -15.19 36.12
CA ASN A 432 13.79 -15.73 37.38
C ASN A 432 12.94 -16.89 37.93
N ILE A 433 11.92 -17.31 37.18
CA ILE A 433 11.07 -18.44 37.55
C ILE A 433 11.69 -19.73 37.02
N SER A 434 11.66 -20.77 37.85
CA SER A 434 11.96 -22.13 37.40
C SER A 434 10.70 -22.74 36.81
N CYS A 435 10.73 -22.91 35.49
CA CYS A 435 9.57 -23.36 34.73
C CYS A 435 9.17 -24.81 35.08
N GLU A 436 10.14 -25.64 35.50
CA GLU A 436 9.91 -27.01 36.02
C GLU A 436 8.99 -27.07 37.26
N PHE A 437 9.01 -26.03 38.11
CA PHE A 437 8.29 -26.05 39.40
C PHE A 437 7.17 -25.01 39.51
N THR A 438 6.95 -24.21 38.47
CA THR A 438 5.95 -23.13 38.50
C THR A 438 5.16 -23.15 37.21
N SER A 439 3.86 -23.39 37.32
CA SER A 439 2.94 -23.34 36.18
C SER A 439 2.85 -21.93 35.58
N LEU A 440 2.29 -21.81 34.38
CA LEU A 440 2.09 -20.51 33.74
C LEU A 440 1.16 -19.63 34.57
N GLU A 441 0.11 -20.21 35.15
CA GLU A 441 -0.87 -19.52 35.99
C GLU A 441 -0.23 -19.02 37.30
N GLU A 442 0.61 -19.84 37.95
CA GLU A 442 1.30 -19.46 39.19
C GLU A 442 2.39 -18.40 38.96
N SER A 443 2.96 -18.33 37.76
CA SER A 443 4.02 -17.38 37.41
C SER A 443 3.57 -15.91 37.51
N GLY A 444 2.27 -15.64 37.40
CA GLY A 444 1.71 -14.30 37.31
C GLY A 444 2.01 -13.56 36.00
N LEU A 445 2.64 -14.24 35.02
CA LEU A 445 2.98 -13.66 33.72
C LEU A 445 1.73 -13.24 32.95
N TYR A 446 0.68 -14.06 33.00
CA TYR A 446 -0.57 -13.80 32.31
C TYR A 446 -1.24 -12.52 32.79
N GLU A 447 -1.44 -12.37 34.10
CA GLU A 447 -2.02 -11.18 34.73
C GLU A 447 -1.15 -9.94 34.49
N TYR A 448 0.17 -10.11 34.55
CA TYR A 448 1.10 -9.03 34.29
C TYR A 448 0.95 -8.51 32.85
N ILE A 449 1.04 -9.39 31.83
CA ILE A 449 0.87 -9.02 30.42
C ILE A 449 -0.53 -8.44 30.16
N GLN A 450 -1.60 -8.95 30.80
CA GLN A 450 -2.95 -8.37 30.71
C GLN A 450 -3.04 -6.94 31.25
N SER A 451 -2.24 -6.60 32.26
CA SER A 451 -2.23 -5.26 32.85
C SER A 451 -1.48 -4.21 32.02
N ILE A 452 -0.51 -4.63 31.20
CA ILE A 452 0.43 -3.75 30.47
C ILE A 452 -0.27 -2.68 29.61
N PRO A 453 -1.24 -3.00 28.73
CA PRO A 453 -1.86 -2.00 27.87
C PRO A 453 -2.49 -0.84 28.65
N LYS A 454 -3.12 -1.14 29.79
CA LYS A 454 -3.74 -0.14 30.67
C LYS A 454 -2.69 0.70 31.40
N LEU A 455 -1.64 0.06 31.92
CA LEU A 455 -0.55 0.75 32.62
C LEU A 455 0.21 1.70 31.69
N LEU A 456 0.49 1.28 30.46
CA LEU A 456 1.36 2.01 29.54
C LEU A 456 0.59 2.95 28.59
N LYS A 457 -0.75 3.01 28.69
CA LYS A 457 -1.63 3.72 27.75
C LYS A 457 -1.21 5.17 27.45
N TYR A 458 -0.74 5.91 28.46
CA TYR A 458 -0.43 7.34 28.33
C TYR A 458 1.07 7.66 28.32
N SER A 459 1.95 6.65 28.44
CA SER A 459 3.39 6.89 28.62
C SER A 459 4.20 6.38 27.43
N LYS A 460 4.56 7.29 26.52
CA LYS A 460 5.41 7.00 25.36
C LYS A 460 6.74 6.34 25.77
N SER A 461 7.42 6.86 26.79
CA SER A 461 8.72 6.35 27.22
C SER A 461 8.62 4.92 27.73
N LYS A 462 7.58 4.60 28.49
CA LYS A 462 7.34 3.25 29.01
C LYS A 462 6.90 2.26 27.94
N GLN A 463 6.14 2.69 26.93
CA GLN A 463 5.84 1.85 25.77
C GLN A 463 7.11 1.48 25.00
N ILE A 464 8.03 2.43 24.81
CA ILE A 464 9.32 2.18 24.17
C ILE A 464 10.19 1.27 25.05
N GLU A 465 10.21 1.49 26.38
CA GLU A 465 10.89 0.59 27.35
C GLU A 465 10.36 -0.84 27.21
N PHE A 466 9.03 -1.03 27.17
CA PHE A 466 8.41 -2.35 27.01
C PHE A 466 8.87 -3.06 25.74
N THR A 467 8.81 -2.40 24.59
CA THR A 467 9.23 -3.01 23.33
C THR A 467 10.72 -3.33 23.29
N ASN A 468 11.56 -2.46 23.84
CA ASN A 468 13.01 -2.70 23.90
C ASN A 468 13.33 -3.90 24.81
N VAL A 469 12.77 -3.93 26.02
CA VAL A 469 12.95 -5.03 26.98
C VAL A 469 12.45 -6.34 26.36
N LEU A 470 11.26 -6.33 25.76
CA LEU A 470 10.69 -7.54 25.16
C LEU A 470 11.52 -8.04 23.97
N SER A 471 12.04 -7.13 23.13
CA SER A 471 12.95 -7.47 22.03
C SER A 471 14.27 -8.08 22.53
N THR A 472 14.80 -7.57 23.63
CA THR A 472 16.00 -8.12 24.28
C THR A 472 15.72 -9.51 24.83
N ILE A 473 14.61 -9.71 25.53
CA ILE A 473 14.21 -11.02 26.07
C ILE A 473 14.03 -12.03 24.94
N PHE A 474 13.32 -11.70 23.87
CA PHE A 474 13.20 -12.58 22.70
C PHE A 474 14.57 -13.01 22.16
N SER A 475 15.51 -12.06 22.05
CA SER A 475 16.85 -12.36 21.54
C SER A 475 17.63 -13.27 22.50
N GLN A 476 17.57 -13.00 23.81
CA GLN A 476 18.23 -13.81 24.83
C GLN A 476 17.68 -15.23 24.90
N LEU A 477 16.36 -15.41 24.87
CA LEU A 477 15.74 -16.74 24.91
C LEU A 477 16.09 -17.56 23.66
N ILE A 478 16.13 -16.93 22.48
CA ILE A 478 16.54 -17.55 21.23
C ILE A 478 18.02 -17.94 21.27
N GLU A 479 18.91 -17.04 21.71
CA GLU A 479 20.36 -17.31 21.80
C GLU A 479 20.69 -18.42 22.79
N ASN A 480 19.92 -18.52 23.88
CA ASN A 480 20.10 -19.54 24.92
C ASN A 480 19.37 -20.86 24.63
N ASN A 481 18.61 -20.96 23.52
CA ASN A 481 17.72 -22.08 23.23
C ASN A 481 16.72 -22.40 24.38
N ASP A 482 16.21 -21.37 25.06
CA ASP A 482 15.19 -21.52 26.13
C ASP A 482 13.79 -21.49 25.50
N ASP A 483 13.41 -22.63 24.90
CA ASP A 483 12.17 -22.83 24.15
C ASP A 483 10.93 -22.81 25.05
N GLU A 484 11.02 -23.29 26.29
CA GLU A 484 9.92 -23.28 27.25
C GLU A 484 9.51 -21.85 27.66
N LYS A 485 10.47 -20.98 28.02
CA LYS A 485 10.15 -19.58 28.35
C LYS A 485 9.70 -18.80 27.13
N LEU A 486 10.26 -19.10 25.95
CA LEU A 486 9.83 -18.51 24.70
C LEU A 486 8.38 -18.88 24.36
N TYR A 487 8.02 -20.15 24.56
CA TYR A 487 6.66 -20.66 24.45
C TYR A 487 5.69 -19.92 25.38
N ARG A 488 5.99 -19.83 26.68
CA ARG A 488 5.16 -19.15 27.68
C ARG A 488 4.96 -17.67 27.35
N LEU A 489 6.02 -17.00 26.91
CA LEU A 489 5.97 -15.60 26.51
C LEU A 489 5.07 -15.39 25.28
N LEU A 490 5.22 -16.21 24.24
CA LEU A 490 4.37 -16.11 23.06
C LEU A 490 2.91 -16.41 23.39
N LEU A 491 2.64 -17.46 24.17
CA LEU A 491 1.28 -17.82 24.57
C LEU A 491 0.59 -16.69 25.33
N THR A 492 1.28 -16.03 26.26
CA THR A 492 0.72 -14.91 27.04
C THR A 492 0.53 -13.65 26.20
N LEU A 493 1.46 -13.32 25.30
CA LEU A 493 1.31 -12.20 24.35
C LEU A 493 0.17 -12.43 23.37
N MET A 494 0.02 -13.63 22.82
CA MET A 494 -1.04 -13.95 21.87
C MET A 494 -2.43 -13.94 22.51
N ASN A 495 -2.53 -14.23 23.81
CA ASN A 495 -3.77 -14.08 24.56
C ASN A 495 -4.11 -12.62 24.91
N ASN A 496 -3.15 -11.70 24.81
CA ASN A 496 -3.40 -10.26 24.94
C ASN A 496 -2.96 -9.50 23.68
N ILE A 497 -3.86 -9.47 22.70
CA ILE A 497 -3.64 -8.80 21.41
C ILE A 497 -3.20 -7.34 21.59
N GLU A 498 -3.78 -6.59 22.54
CA GLU A 498 -3.40 -5.19 22.77
C GLU A 498 -1.92 -5.04 23.22
N ALA A 499 -1.40 -5.98 24.01
CA ALA A 499 0.01 -5.97 24.41
C ALA A 499 0.92 -6.29 23.21
N MET A 500 0.50 -7.21 22.34
CA MET A 500 1.23 -7.52 21.11
C MET A 500 1.19 -6.36 20.10
N GLU A 501 0.04 -5.68 19.97
CA GLU A 501 -0.09 -4.47 19.16
C GLU A 501 0.77 -3.33 19.71
N LEU A 502 0.87 -3.18 21.04
CA LEU A 502 1.77 -2.25 21.69
C LEU A 502 3.24 -2.55 21.37
N PHE A 503 3.62 -3.84 21.41
CA PHE A 503 4.95 -4.28 21.03
C PHE A 503 5.26 -3.87 19.59
N ALA A 504 4.40 -4.29 18.65
CA ALA A 504 4.53 -4.00 17.22
C ALA A 504 4.54 -2.49 16.93
N PHE A 505 3.72 -1.70 17.62
CA PHE A 505 3.62 -0.26 17.42
C PHE A 505 4.96 0.48 17.61
N ASN A 506 5.81 0.03 18.53
CA ASN A 506 7.08 0.68 18.84
C ASN A 506 8.29 0.00 18.18
N ALA A 507 8.10 -1.17 17.56
CA ALA A 507 9.16 -1.90 16.88
C ALA A 507 9.52 -1.24 15.54
N SER A 508 10.76 -1.41 15.09
CA SER A 508 11.29 -0.66 13.95
C SER A 508 10.68 -1.09 12.61
N ARG A 509 10.40 -2.39 12.45
CA ARG A 509 9.68 -2.99 11.32
C ARG A 509 8.37 -3.65 11.77
N GLY A 510 7.76 -3.13 12.82
CA GLY A 510 6.55 -3.72 13.40
C GLY A 510 6.80 -5.16 13.89
N PRO A 511 5.85 -6.09 13.70
CA PRO A 511 5.98 -7.48 14.17
C PRO A 511 7.03 -8.29 13.38
N LEU A 512 7.49 -7.82 12.21
CA LEU A 512 8.46 -8.53 11.38
C LEU A 512 9.81 -8.72 12.10
N ASP A 513 10.19 -7.78 12.97
CA ASP A 513 11.45 -7.82 13.73
C ASP A 513 11.57 -9.07 14.63
N VAL A 514 10.44 -9.59 15.12
CA VAL A 514 10.40 -10.83 15.94
C VAL A 514 10.06 -12.04 15.09
N ILE A 515 9.14 -11.92 14.12
CA ILE A 515 8.78 -13.03 13.22
C ILE A 515 10.01 -13.60 12.52
N GLU A 516 10.88 -12.75 11.96
CA GLU A 516 12.09 -13.21 11.27
C GLU A 516 13.03 -13.99 12.22
N LYS A 517 13.17 -13.54 13.48
CA LYS A 517 13.99 -14.23 14.49
C LYS A 517 13.40 -15.59 14.88
N LEU A 518 12.08 -15.66 15.07
CA LEU A 518 11.39 -16.90 15.42
C LEU A 518 11.42 -17.93 14.28
N ILE A 519 11.29 -17.47 13.03
CA ILE A 519 11.45 -18.31 11.83
C ILE A 519 12.85 -18.93 11.81
N VAL A 520 13.88 -18.11 12.01
CA VAL A 520 15.27 -18.60 12.06
C VAL A 520 15.45 -19.60 13.19
N PHE A 521 14.94 -19.30 14.38
CA PHE A 521 15.01 -20.19 15.55
C PHE A 521 14.37 -21.57 15.29
N LEU A 522 13.12 -21.61 14.80
CA LEU A 522 12.43 -22.88 14.49
C LEU A 522 13.19 -23.71 13.46
N ASP A 523 13.85 -23.04 12.51
CA ASP A 523 14.58 -23.71 11.46
C ASP A 523 15.97 -24.19 11.90
N SER A 524 16.64 -23.47 12.79
CA SER A 524 18.00 -23.79 13.24
C SER A 524 18.08 -24.77 14.40
N SER A 525 17.06 -24.82 15.25
CA SER A 525 17.12 -25.64 16.47
C SER A 525 16.93 -27.13 16.16
N GLU A 526 17.67 -27.98 16.90
CA GLU A 526 17.50 -29.44 16.90
C GLU A 526 16.34 -29.78 17.82
N TRP A 527 15.20 -30.16 17.24
CA TRP A 527 13.97 -30.41 17.99
C TRP A 527 13.82 -31.90 18.28
N GLY A 528 13.57 -32.26 19.55
CA GLY A 528 13.35 -33.64 19.98
C GLY A 528 14.60 -34.52 19.98
N SER A 529 15.78 -33.96 20.27
CA SER A 529 17.02 -34.72 20.46
C SER A 529 17.12 -35.44 21.81
N ASP A 530 16.29 -35.05 22.80
CA ASP A 530 16.21 -35.72 24.11
C ASP A 530 15.09 -36.78 24.12
N ASP A 531 15.48 -38.03 24.36
CA ASP A 531 14.62 -39.22 24.25
C ASP A 531 13.46 -39.25 25.26
N ASP A 532 13.64 -38.63 26.43
CA ASP A 532 12.68 -38.70 27.54
C ASP A 532 11.58 -37.61 27.45
N ASN A 533 11.86 -36.45 26.84
CA ASN A 533 10.96 -35.27 26.84
C ASN A 533 10.59 -34.74 25.43
N PHE A 534 10.71 -35.56 24.39
CA PHE A 534 10.50 -35.12 23.00
C PHE A 534 9.11 -34.49 22.73
N GLN A 535 8.06 -34.92 23.46
CA GLN A 535 6.71 -34.39 23.30
C GLN A 535 6.58 -32.92 23.72
N GLU A 536 7.29 -32.50 24.78
CA GLU A 536 7.31 -31.11 25.24
C GLU A 536 7.99 -30.23 24.18
N SER A 537 9.14 -30.68 23.66
CA SER A 537 9.84 -30.02 22.56
C SER A 537 8.94 -29.84 21.32
N TYR A 538 8.15 -30.85 20.97
CA TYR A 538 7.23 -30.78 19.82
C TYR A 538 6.05 -29.83 20.07
N THR A 539 5.61 -29.73 21.32
CA THR A 539 4.58 -28.79 21.76
C THR A 539 5.09 -27.36 21.69
N HIS A 540 6.31 -27.09 22.17
CA HIS A 540 6.96 -25.78 22.07
C HIS A 540 7.11 -25.35 20.61
N PHE A 541 7.61 -26.23 19.74
CA PHE A 541 7.70 -25.98 18.30
C PHE A 541 6.34 -25.55 17.72
N GLY A 542 5.29 -26.32 18.03
CA GLY A 542 3.93 -26.08 17.54
C GLY A 542 3.39 -24.72 17.93
N VAL A 543 3.56 -24.34 19.18
CA VAL A 543 3.02 -23.08 19.69
C VAL A 543 3.82 -21.89 19.17
N ILE A 544 5.14 -21.99 19.02
CA ILE A 544 5.94 -20.94 18.40
C ILE A 544 5.50 -20.76 16.94
N LEU A 545 5.32 -21.85 16.20
CA LEU A 545 4.82 -21.82 14.82
C LEU A 545 3.42 -21.19 14.72
N LEU A 546 2.50 -21.59 15.62
CA LEU A 546 1.16 -21.01 15.69
C LEU A 546 1.19 -19.53 16.06
N GLY A 547 2.11 -19.12 16.94
CA GLY A 547 2.36 -17.72 17.29
C GLY A 547 2.76 -16.91 16.06
N ILE A 548 3.70 -17.41 15.24
CA ILE A 548 4.09 -16.77 13.98
C ILE A 548 2.89 -16.61 13.03
N ILE A 549 2.14 -17.69 12.79
CA ILE A 549 0.95 -17.66 11.91
C ILE A 549 -0.09 -16.67 12.44
N SER A 550 -0.30 -16.66 13.75
CA SER A 550 -1.26 -15.76 14.39
C SER A 550 -0.84 -14.30 14.29
N MET A 551 0.44 -13.98 14.47
CA MET A 551 0.96 -12.63 14.24
C MET A 551 0.78 -12.20 12.78
N ILE A 552 1.09 -13.06 11.82
CA ILE A 552 0.88 -12.79 10.38
C ILE A 552 -0.59 -12.46 10.10
N ASN A 553 -1.51 -13.22 10.67
CA ASN A 553 -2.95 -13.03 10.48
C ASN A 553 -3.47 -11.75 11.16
N ILE A 554 -3.12 -11.52 12.43
CA ILE A 554 -3.57 -10.35 13.21
C ILE A 554 -3.12 -9.04 12.56
N PHE A 555 -1.87 -9.00 12.10
CA PHE A 555 -1.25 -7.81 11.53
C PHE A 555 -1.39 -7.71 10.01
N ALA A 556 -2.12 -8.65 9.37
CA ALA A 556 -2.31 -8.73 7.93
C ALA A 556 -1.01 -8.52 7.12
N LEU A 557 0.08 -9.17 7.55
CA LEU A 557 1.40 -8.90 7.02
C LEU A 557 1.55 -9.43 5.60
N ASP A 558 2.14 -8.61 4.72
CA ASP A 558 2.60 -9.07 3.42
C ASP A 558 3.86 -9.92 3.60
N PHE A 559 3.69 -11.25 3.53
CA PHE A 559 4.77 -12.20 3.74
C PHE A 559 5.89 -12.08 2.68
N SER A 560 5.66 -11.40 1.56
CA SER A 560 6.73 -11.09 0.59
C SER A 560 7.83 -10.18 1.16
N GLN A 561 7.54 -9.48 2.27
CA GLN A 561 8.48 -8.60 2.96
C GLN A 561 9.41 -9.34 3.93
N VAL A 562 9.15 -10.62 4.19
CA VAL A 562 10.01 -11.46 5.03
C VAL A 562 11.32 -11.73 4.31
N SER A 563 12.44 -11.36 4.94
CA SER A 563 13.77 -11.46 4.35
C SER A 563 14.33 -12.89 4.28
N VAL A 564 13.75 -13.81 5.04
CA VAL A 564 14.16 -15.22 5.13
C VAL A 564 13.67 -15.99 3.90
N LYS A 565 14.54 -16.15 2.89
CA LYS A 565 14.19 -16.74 1.59
C LYS A 565 14.27 -18.27 1.51
N THR A 566 15.05 -18.90 2.38
CA THR A 566 15.28 -20.35 2.40
C THR A 566 15.02 -20.87 3.81
N SER A 567 13.76 -21.21 4.08
CA SER A 567 13.31 -21.59 5.41
C SER A 567 12.18 -22.61 5.31
N PHE A 568 12.27 -23.68 6.11
CA PHE A 568 11.18 -24.66 6.25
C PHE A 568 9.91 -23.96 6.73
N THR A 569 10.03 -23.13 7.76
CA THR A 569 8.90 -22.40 8.35
C THR A 569 8.25 -21.45 7.34
N SER A 570 9.06 -20.70 6.57
CA SER A 570 8.54 -19.85 5.49
C SER A 570 7.84 -20.64 4.38
N ASP A 571 8.39 -21.79 3.97
CA ASP A 571 7.77 -22.67 2.98
C ASP A 571 6.47 -23.27 3.50
N TYR A 572 6.43 -23.65 4.79
CA TYR A 572 5.22 -24.14 5.43
C TYR A 572 4.12 -23.08 5.42
N ILE A 573 4.42 -21.84 5.81
CA ILE A 573 3.45 -20.73 5.81
C ILE A 573 2.95 -20.44 4.38
N ASN A 574 3.84 -20.35 3.39
CA ASN A 574 3.45 -20.06 2.00
C ASN A 574 2.56 -21.16 1.40
N ASN A 575 2.92 -22.42 1.62
CA ASN A 575 2.21 -23.55 1.02
C ASN A 575 0.93 -23.91 1.77
N PHE A 576 0.96 -23.92 3.11
CA PHE A 576 -0.19 -24.32 3.93
C PHE A 576 -1.13 -23.16 4.25
N PHE A 577 -0.60 -22.06 4.82
CA PHE A 577 -1.43 -20.94 5.29
C PHE A 577 -1.94 -20.08 4.14
N TYR A 578 -1.06 -19.63 3.23
CA TYR A 578 -1.46 -18.82 2.08
C TYR A 578 -1.96 -19.63 0.87
N ARG A 579 -1.80 -20.97 0.89
CA ARG A 579 -2.21 -21.88 -0.18
C ARG A 579 -1.68 -21.46 -1.56
N LEU A 580 -0.48 -20.91 -1.62
CA LEU A 580 0.08 -20.35 -2.87
C LEU A 580 0.50 -21.43 -3.88
N CYS A 581 0.55 -22.71 -3.47
CA CYS A 581 0.85 -23.87 -4.32
C CYS A 581 0.05 -25.12 -3.89
N ASP A 582 -0.51 -25.87 -4.85
CA ASP A 582 -1.27 -27.13 -4.65
C ASP A 582 -0.40 -28.34 -4.28
N ASN A 583 0.92 -28.20 -4.32
CA ASN A 583 1.84 -29.29 -4.02
C ASN A 583 2.60 -28.97 -2.74
N LEU A 584 2.07 -29.43 -1.60
CA LEU A 584 2.91 -29.96 -0.52
C LEU A 584 3.70 -31.15 -1.11
N SER A 585 4.64 -30.88 -2.00
CA SER A 585 5.49 -31.93 -2.54
C SER A 585 6.44 -32.35 -1.43
N ASN A 586 6.64 -33.67 -1.26
CA ASN A 586 7.50 -34.30 -0.26
C ASN A 586 8.99 -33.89 -0.35
N ARG A 587 9.34 -32.90 -1.18
CA ARG A 587 10.70 -32.42 -1.36
C ARG A 587 10.96 -31.28 -0.40
N ALA A 588 11.37 -31.63 0.81
CA ALA A 588 12.29 -30.77 1.55
C ALA A 588 13.62 -30.71 0.78
N SER A 589 14.30 -29.57 0.76
CA SER A 589 15.73 -29.54 0.47
C SER A 589 16.44 -30.27 1.61
N THR A 590 16.69 -31.57 1.43
CA THR A 590 17.32 -32.46 2.41
C THR A 590 18.78 -32.11 2.60
N THR A 591 19.20 -31.98 3.86
CA THR A 591 20.62 -31.82 4.25
C THR A 591 21.22 -33.07 4.89
N THR A 592 20.44 -34.10 5.21
CA THR A 592 20.90 -35.32 5.90
C THR A 592 20.35 -36.62 5.29
N GLU A 593 21.14 -37.70 5.36
CA GLU A 593 20.83 -39.02 4.79
C GLU A 593 19.62 -39.68 5.46
N GLU A 594 19.38 -39.45 6.76
CA GLU A 594 18.23 -39.98 7.51
C GLU A 594 16.88 -39.42 7.01
N GLU A 595 16.84 -38.15 6.61
CA GLU A 595 15.64 -37.53 6.05
C GLU A 595 15.28 -38.12 4.67
N THR A 596 16.28 -38.58 3.91
CA THR A 596 16.03 -39.22 2.60
C THR A 596 15.38 -40.59 2.73
N THR A 597 15.70 -41.36 3.77
CA THR A 597 15.06 -42.64 4.10
C THR A 597 13.62 -42.45 4.60
N ILE A 598 13.35 -41.42 5.41
CA ILE A 598 11.99 -41.08 5.87
C ILE A 598 11.11 -40.63 4.70
N VAL A 599 11.64 -39.85 3.75
CA VAL A 599 10.92 -39.43 2.53
C VAL A 599 10.60 -40.64 1.62
N GLN A 600 11.46 -41.67 1.59
CA GLN A 600 11.21 -42.91 0.84
C GLN A 600 10.09 -43.77 1.48
N ASN A 601 9.96 -43.74 2.81
CA ASN A 601 8.93 -44.47 3.57
C ASN A 601 7.70 -43.60 3.91
N TYR A 602 7.57 -42.42 3.34
CA TYR A 602 6.53 -41.44 3.70
C TYR A 602 5.11 -41.98 3.51
N ASN A 603 4.86 -42.76 2.46
CA ASN A 603 3.52 -43.30 2.19
C ASN A 603 3.13 -44.42 3.17
N SER A 604 4.08 -45.26 3.59
CA SER A 604 3.81 -46.26 4.64
C SER A 604 3.59 -45.58 5.98
N LEU A 605 4.41 -44.58 6.30
CA LEU A 605 4.28 -43.81 7.52
C LEU A 605 2.93 -43.04 7.59
N CYS A 606 2.50 -42.41 6.49
CA CYS A 606 1.15 -41.84 6.39
C CYS A 606 0.06 -42.88 6.67
N ALA A 607 0.19 -44.09 6.14
CA ALA A 607 -0.78 -45.16 6.35
C ALA A 607 -0.80 -45.61 7.82
N ASP A 608 0.37 -45.73 8.45
CA ASP A 608 0.51 -46.09 9.87
C ASP A 608 -0.11 -45.01 10.78
N TRP A 609 0.11 -43.72 10.47
CA TRP A 609 -0.53 -42.60 11.17
C TRP A 609 -2.05 -42.59 11.00
N ILE A 610 -2.56 -42.87 9.79
CA ILE A 610 -4.00 -42.96 9.53
C ILE A 610 -4.62 -44.13 10.31
N ASN A 611 -3.98 -45.30 10.31
CA ASN A 611 -4.47 -46.45 11.06
C ASN A 611 -4.42 -46.20 12.57
N ALA A 612 -3.37 -45.57 13.09
CA ALA A 612 -3.27 -45.23 14.51
C ALA A 612 -4.34 -44.21 14.94
N LEU A 613 -4.63 -43.20 14.12
CA LEU A 613 -5.58 -42.12 14.45
C LEU A 613 -7.06 -42.47 14.22
N PHE A 614 -7.36 -43.34 13.26
CA PHE A 614 -8.73 -43.56 12.80
C PHE A 614 -9.21 -45.01 12.93
N ASP A 615 -8.40 -45.92 13.46
CA ASP A 615 -8.88 -47.25 13.89
C ASP A 615 -9.57 -47.13 15.27
N ASP A 616 -10.75 -47.72 15.37
CA ASP A 616 -11.59 -47.64 16.57
C ASP A 616 -10.98 -48.34 17.79
N THR A 617 -9.98 -49.20 17.59
CA THR A 617 -9.28 -49.93 18.66
C THR A 617 -8.10 -49.17 19.28
N ASN A 618 -7.69 -48.05 18.68
CA ASN A 618 -6.53 -47.28 19.13
C ASN A 618 -6.97 -46.04 19.91
N ASP A 619 -6.27 -45.74 21.01
CA ASP A 619 -6.50 -44.56 21.85
C ASP A 619 -5.60 -43.37 21.47
N GLY A 620 -4.91 -43.44 20.32
CA GLY A 620 -4.13 -42.35 19.75
C GLY A 620 -2.85 -42.79 19.03
N LEU A 621 -1.96 -41.83 18.80
CA LEU A 621 -0.66 -42.06 18.17
C LEU A 621 0.31 -42.65 19.20
N PRO A 622 0.94 -43.82 18.93
CA PRO A 622 1.95 -44.36 19.81
C PRO A 622 3.25 -43.54 19.73
N ASP A 623 3.95 -43.40 20.86
CA ASP A 623 5.17 -42.59 20.98
C ASP A 623 6.26 -43.00 19.98
N ASP A 624 6.41 -44.30 19.73
CA ASP A 624 7.38 -44.82 18.76
C ASP A 624 7.10 -44.35 17.32
N LEU A 625 5.82 -44.16 16.97
CA LEU A 625 5.41 -43.67 15.66
C LEU A 625 5.61 -42.15 15.52
N ILE A 626 5.45 -41.41 16.63
CA ILE A 626 5.76 -39.98 16.69
C ILE A 626 7.29 -39.77 16.60
N ARG A 627 8.08 -40.58 17.33
CA ARG A 627 9.55 -40.53 17.35
C ARG A 627 10.19 -40.92 16.02
N ALA A 628 9.53 -41.74 15.21
CA ALA A 628 10.02 -42.16 13.90
C ALA A 628 10.19 -40.99 12.88
N VAL A 629 9.74 -39.77 13.23
CA VAL A 629 9.63 -38.64 12.33
C VAL A 629 10.10 -37.36 13.01
N HIS A 630 10.99 -36.61 12.35
CA HIS A 630 11.38 -35.28 12.82
C HIS A 630 10.17 -34.31 12.90
N VAL A 631 10.13 -33.42 13.90
CA VAL A 631 8.99 -32.49 14.15
C VAL A 631 8.52 -31.74 12.89
N LYS A 632 9.45 -31.24 12.09
CA LYS A 632 9.16 -30.52 10.83
C LYS A 632 8.39 -31.38 9.82
N GLN A 633 8.67 -32.69 9.80
CA GLN A 633 7.96 -33.63 8.92
C GLN A 633 6.58 -33.99 9.48
N ILE A 634 6.42 -34.06 10.81
CA ILE A 634 5.10 -34.23 11.46
C ILE A 634 4.17 -33.08 11.06
N TYR A 635 4.62 -31.83 11.18
CA TYR A 635 3.79 -30.67 10.81
C TYR A 635 3.45 -30.63 9.31
N LYS A 636 4.27 -31.22 8.43
CA LYS A 636 3.89 -31.45 7.01
C LYS A 636 2.86 -32.56 6.83
N LEU A 637 2.94 -33.61 7.65
CA LEU A 637 2.06 -34.79 7.58
C LEU A 637 0.64 -34.47 8.06
N ILE A 638 0.50 -33.67 9.13
CA ILE A 638 -0.78 -33.32 9.76
C ILE A 638 -1.81 -32.82 8.71
N PRO A 639 -1.54 -31.78 7.91
CA PRO A 639 -2.47 -31.32 6.87
C PRO A 639 -2.93 -32.41 5.89
N ILE A 640 -2.01 -33.30 5.50
CA ILE A 640 -2.26 -34.36 4.53
C ILE A 640 -3.14 -35.44 5.15
N VAL A 641 -2.84 -35.86 6.38
CA VAL A 641 -3.64 -36.84 7.12
C VAL A 641 -5.08 -36.33 7.32
N PHE A 642 -5.24 -35.07 7.72
CA PHE A 642 -6.56 -34.46 7.84
C PHE A 642 -7.29 -34.32 6.49
N GLN A 643 -6.59 -33.94 5.42
CA GLN A 643 -7.18 -33.89 4.08
C GLN A 643 -7.67 -35.27 3.60
N GLN A 644 -6.87 -36.32 3.82
CA GLN A 644 -7.24 -37.69 3.49
C GLN A 644 -8.43 -38.17 4.33
N ALA A 645 -8.44 -37.87 5.63
CA ALA A 645 -9.57 -38.20 6.51
C ALA A 645 -10.87 -37.51 6.07
N VAL A 646 -10.82 -36.22 5.73
CA VAL A 646 -11.98 -35.49 5.18
C VAL A 646 -12.45 -36.12 3.88
N THR A 647 -11.53 -36.47 2.97
CA THR A 647 -11.84 -37.12 1.70
C THR A 647 -12.47 -38.50 1.90
N ALA A 648 -11.93 -39.30 2.82
CA ALA A 648 -12.44 -40.62 3.20
C ALA A 648 -13.83 -40.55 3.85
N THR A 649 -14.12 -39.45 4.57
CA THR A 649 -15.46 -39.19 5.14
C THR A 649 -16.45 -38.83 4.03
N ILE A 650 -16.06 -37.97 3.09
CA ILE A 650 -16.88 -37.61 1.92
C ILE A 650 -17.20 -38.84 1.06
N SER A 651 -16.23 -39.74 0.88
CA SER A 651 -16.41 -41.00 0.14
C SER A 651 -17.09 -42.12 0.96
N LYS A 652 -17.47 -41.85 2.22
CA LYS A 652 -18.13 -42.78 3.16
C LYS A 652 -17.29 -44.01 3.54
N THR A 653 -15.98 -43.96 3.36
CA THR A 653 -15.06 -45.01 3.81
C THR A 653 -14.91 -45.01 5.34
N ILE A 654 -14.94 -43.82 5.96
CA ILE A 654 -14.96 -43.65 7.42
C ILE A 654 -16.22 -42.90 7.87
N ASN A 655 -16.69 -43.18 9.09
CA ASN A 655 -17.87 -42.53 9.65
C ASN A 655 -17.51 -41.14 10.19
N PHE A 656 -18.40 -40.15 10.01
CA PHE A 656 -18.22 -38.80 10.55
C PHE A 656 -17.95 -38.79 12.07
N LYS A 657 -18.51 -39.75 12.82
CA LYS A 657 -18.24 -39.92 14.25
C LYS A 657 -16.76 -40.18 14.59
N ILE A 658 -16.05 -40.87 13.71
CA ILE A 658 -14.62 -41.18 13.87
C ILE A 658 -13.80 -39.90 13.67
N LEU A 659 -14.20 -39.03 12.72
CA LEU A 659 -13.59 -37.73 12.51
C LEU A 659 -13.79 -36.76 13.70
N THR A 660 -14.95 -36.83 14.37
CA THR A 660 -15.31 -35.93 15.48
C THR A 660 -15.00 -36.48 16.88
N LYS A 661 -14.34 -37.65 16.99
CA LYS A 661 -14.00 -38.26 18.28
C LYS A 661 -12.98 -37.42 19.09
N TRP A 662 -12.32 -36.48 18.42
CA TRP A 662 -11.25 -35.62 18.92
C TRP A 662 -11.73 -34.25 19.44
N HIS A 663 -13.00 -34.14 19.87
CA HIS A 663 -13.61 -32.92 20.39
C HIS A 663 -14.03 -33.04 21.86
#